data_AF-A0A8X7QH96-F1
#
_entry.id   AF-A0A8X7QH96-F1
#
_cell.length_a   1.000
_cell.length_b   1.000
_cell.length_c   1.000
_cell.angle_alpha   90.00
_cell.angle_beta   90.00
_cell.angle_gamma   90.00
#
_symmetry.space_group_name_H-M   'P 1'
#
loop_
_entity.id
_entity.type
_entity.pdbx_description
1 polymer ?
#
loop_
_entity_poly.entity_id
_entity_poly.type
_entity_poly.pdbx_seq_one_letter_code
_entity_poly.pdbx_strand_id
1 'polypeptide(L)'
;MKFGKEFAAQLIPEWQQAYVDYSCLKSILQEIQNARKRSGAVTRKQPVHRNFSGLTNRSNRVATSEELENQDIMVSEMIGDDGFERYETSIMRVAEAGREPELVFFKTLDLEFDKVNHFYKSKVEEMVKEAMVLNKQMDALIAFRIKVDQPSSSWICSETVSVDVNALDTTEHRLADVMGIIVSNHGDSTRGNMPEALSVLERIRLNKDQETPLSRIRNVLKLSSHEELKFTRENLKKIEERLKDVFIKFYRKLRHLNNYSFLNTLAISKIMKKYDKIASRNAAKTYMETVDKSYLTICDEIRKLMVRVESIFVEYFASSNRSKAMNLLRPKVKKEKHRTTLFVGCSVSLVIALALLIHARNIMGLFGFVVLHMIMYASNIYFWKRYRVNYPFIFGFKEGTELGYRHVLLLSFGLNTLALAAVIMNLDMEMDPNTNDYKTITELLPLFIVGLVILITICPFNIFYRSSRFFFIMVVFRCIAAPLYKINLPDFFLADQFTSQVQALRSLEFYICYYGWGDFRLRQNTCRSSHVYSTFYFIVAVIPYWSRFLQCVRRLIEEKDSTEGYNALKYFLTIVAVCLRTAYSLNRGNSWRNAAWFFSALATFYGTYWDIVFDWGLLHKSSKSWLRGKLLVPHKSVYYVAMVVNVVLRLAWLQTVLDFNIPFLHREIMVALLAILEIIRRGIWNFFRLENEHLNNVGKFRAFKSVPLPFNFDEE
;
A
#
# COMPACT_ATOMS: atom_id res chain seq x y z
N MET A 1 -0.26 -27.88 16.60
CA MET A 1 -1.24 -27.03 15.85
C MET A 1 -0.84 -25.55 15.73
N LYS A 2 0.11 -25.02 16.53
CA LYS A 2 0.42 -23.57 16.54
C LYS A 2 1.27 -23.08 15.35
N PHE A 3 2.29 -23.84 14.95
CA PHE A 3 3.24 -23.40 13.91
C PHE A 3 2.61 -23.03 12.56
N GLY A 4 1.68 -23.83 12.01
CA GLY A 4 1.07 -23.48 10.71
C GLY A 4 0.31 -22.15 10.73
N LYS A 5 -0.33 -21.81 11.86
CA LYS A 5 -1.00 -20.51 12.04
C LYS A 5 0.01 -19.37 12.22
N GLU A 6 1.08 -19.61 12.98
CA GLU A 6 2.18 -18.65 13.19
C GLU A 6 2.96 -18.38 11.91
N PHE A 7 3.28 -19.42 11.14
CA PHE A 7 3.93 -19.35 9.83
C PHE A 7 3.07 -18.52 8.88
N ALA A 8 1.81 -18.90 8.71
CA ALA A 8 0.86 -18.14 7.91
C ALA A 8 0.77 -16.68 8.38
N ALA A 9 0.84 -16.39 9.69
CA ALA A 9 0.80 -15.04 10.25
C ALA A 9 2.02 -14.17 9.97
N GLN A 10 3.18 -14.76 9.73
CA GLN A 10 4.44 -14.06 9.51
C GLN A 10 4.81 -13.88 8.03
N LEU A 11 4.05 -14.49 7.11
CA LEU A 11 4.28 -14.34 5.68
C LEU A 11 4.11 -12.88 5.23
N ILE A 12 5.00 -12.44 4.36
CA ILE A 12 4.83 -11.21 3.58
C ILE A 12 3.76 -11.48 2.52
N PRO A 13 2.61 -10.76 2.53
CA PRO A 13 1.50 -11.03 1.61
C PRO A 13 1.90 -11.05 0.14
N GLU A 14 2.79 -10.13 -0.27
CA GLU A 14 3.30 -9.99 -1.63
C GLU A 14 4.22 -11.13 -2.05
N TRP A 15 4.83 -11.85 -1.11
CA TRP A 15 5.72 -12.99 -1.39
C TRP A 15 5.10 -14.33 -1.05
N GLN A 16 3.80 -14.37 -0.73
CA GLN A 16 3.13 -15.57 -0.22
C GLN A 16 3.33 -16.80 -1.13
N GLN A 17 3.38 -16.63 -2.45
CA GLN A 17 3.58 -17.72 -3.42
C GLN A 17 5.01 -18.25 -3.45
N ALA A 18 5.99 -17.45 -3.01
CA ALA A 18 7.38 -17.83 -2.97
C ALA A 18 7.73 -18.71 -1.75
N TYR A 19 6.98 -18.57 -0.63
CA TYR A 19 7.17 -19.40 0.56
C TYR A 19 6.78 -20.88 0.32
N VAL A 20 7.33 -21.76 1.16
CA VAL A 20 6.92 -23.18 1.24
C VAL A 20 5.41 -23.30 1.50
N ASP A 21 4.70 -24.08 0.69
CA ASP A 21 3.32 -24.48 0.91
C ASP A 21 3.24 -25.55 2.00
N TYR A 22 3.42 -25.08 3.23
CA TYR A 22 3.35 -25.90 4.44
C TYR A 22 1.99 -26.60 4.61
N SER A 23 0.92 -26.03 4.06
CA SER A 23 -0.42 -26.63 4.08
C SER A 23 -0.50 -27.86 3.17
N CYS A 24 -0.03 -27.73 1.93
CA CYS A 24 0.01 -28.81 0.94
C CYS A 24 0.83 -29.99 1.46
N LEU A 25 2.08 -29.74 1.88
CA LEU A 25 2.96 -30.78 2.43
C LEU A 25 2.35 -31.49 3.65
N LYS A 26 1.63 -30.74 4.50
CA LYS A 26 0.95 -31.33 5.64
C LYS A 26 -0.25 -32.21 5.24
N SER A 27 -0.93 -31.90 4.13
CA SER A 27 -1.99 -32.74 3.57
C SER A 27 -1.42 -34.08 3.10
N ILE A 28 -0.31 -34.05 2.35
CA ILE A 28 0.37 -35.26 1.87
C ILE A 28 0.84 -36.13 3.06
N LEU A 29 1.37 -35.51 4.12
CA LEU A 29 1.71 -36.24 5.35
C LEU A 29 0.51 -36.92 6.04
N GLN A 30 -0.69 -36.35 5.94
CA GLN A 30 -1.90 -37.01 6.44
C GLN A 30 -2.27 -38.23 5.60
N GLU A 31 -2.05 -38.18 4.30
CA GLU A 31 -2.25 -39.34 3.40
C GLU A 31 -1.27 -40.46 3.73
N ILE A 32 0.02 -40.15 3.94
CA ILE A 32 1.02 -41.12 4.42
C ILE A 32 0.56 -41.75 5.74
N GLN A 33 0.11 -40.93 6.69
CA GLN A 33 -0.37 -41.41 7.99
C GLN A 33 -1.57 -42.36 7.85
N ASN A 34 -2.50 -42.04 6.95
CA ASN A 34 -3.69 -42.86 6.70
C ASN A 34 -3.34 -44.17 5.97
N ALA A 35 -2.43 -44.14 5.01
CA ALA A 35 -1.94 -45.33 4.31
C ALA A 35 -1.27 -46.31 5.29
N ARG A 36 -0.43 -45.82 6.20
CA ARG A 36 0.24 -46.65 7.21
C ARG A 36 -0.69 -47.21 8.28
N LYS A 37 -1.77 -46.48 8.60
CA LYS A 37 -2.85 -47.02 9.46
C LYS A 37 -3.59 -48.16 8.79
N ARG A 38 -3.85 -48.08 7.47
CA ARG A 38 -4.53 -49.13 6.71
C ARG A 38 -3.68 -50.39 6.55
N SER A 39 -2.36 -50.26 6.50
CA SER A 39 -1.44 -51.40 6.37
C SER A 39 -1.04 -52.09 7.69
N GLY A 40 -1.60 -51.67 8.84
CA GLY A 40 -1.28 -52.26 10.14
C GLY A 40 0.14 -51.97 10.67
N ALA A 41 0.93 -51.16 9.96
CA ALA A 41 2.36 -50.90 10.23
C ALA A 41 2.63 -49.89 11.36
N VAL A 42 1.82 -49.86 12.43
CA VAL A 42 2.04 -48.98 13.60
C VAL A 42 2.92 -49.70 14.62
N THR A 43 4.23 -49.78 14.37
CA THR A 43 5.19 -50.16 15.41
C THR A 43 5.49 -48.96 16.31
N ARG A 44 5.06 -49.05 17.57
CA ARG A 44 5.20 -48.03 18.60
C ARG A 44 6.66 -47.96 19.08
N LYS A 45 7.50 -47.10 18.51
CA LYS A 45 8.80 -46.75 19.14
C LYS A 45 8.55 -45.87 20.37
N GLN A 46 9.13 -46.25 21.52
CA GLN A 46 9.08 -45.47 22.75
C GLN A 46 9.74 -44.08 22.57
N PRO A 47 9.22 -43.04 23.24
CA PRO A 47 9.73 -41.68 23.08
C PRO A 47 11.05 -41.52 23.83
N VAL A 48 12.18 -41.46 23.11
CA VAL A 48 13.44 -41.00 23.69
C VAL A 48 13.35 -39.49 23.85
N HIS A 49 13.29 -39.04 25.11
CA HIS A 49 13.37 -37.63 25.47
C HIS A 49 14.76 -37.11 25.07
N ARG A 50 14.84 -36.15 24.13
CA ARG A 50 16.06 -35.37 23.89
C ARG A 50 15.79 -33.90 24.19
N ASN A 51 16.56 -33.38 25.16
CA ASN A 51 16.55 -32.00 25.59
C ASN A 51 17.11 -31.05 24.52
N PHE A 52 16.69 -29.79 24.62
CA PHE A 52 16.86 -28.68 23.66
C PHE A 52 18.29 -28.11 23.53
N SER A 53 19.34 -28.95 23.55
CA SER A 53 20.73 -28.47 23.53
C SER A 53 21.46 -28.96 22.28
N GLY A 54 21.50 -28.15 21.23
CA GLY A 54 22.27 -28.49 20.02
C GLY A 54 21.96 -27.69 18.76
N LEU A 55 21.62 -26.40 18.88
CA LEU A 55 21.36 -25.52 17.73
C LEU A 55 22.58 -24.66 17.33
N THR A 56 23.77 -24.94 17.86
CA THR A 56 24.96 -24.09 17.65
C THR A 56 26.29 -24.80 17.42
N ASN A 57 26.36 -26.13 17.27
CA ASN A 57 27.64 -26.78 16.98
C ASN A 57 27.80 -27.10 15.49
N ARG A 58 28.55 -26.23 14.79
CA ARG A 58 29.26 -26.55 13.55
C ARG A 58 30.20 -27.71 13.83
N SER A 59 29.97 -28.85 13.19
CA SER A 59 30.94 -29.93 13.09
C SER A 59 31.03 -30.32 11.63
N ASN A 60 32.15 -29.96 10.99
CA ASN A 60 32.60 -30.62 9.76
C ASN A 60 33.00 -32.05 10.16
N ARG A 61 32.15 -33.03 9.87
CA ARG A 61 32.52 -34.44 9.88
C ARG A 61 32.26 -35.03 8.50
N VAL A 62 33.29 -35.61 7.91
CA VAL A 62 33.21 -36.49 6.75
C VAL A 62 32.58 -37.80 7.24
N ALA A 63 31.48 -38.22 6.63
CA ALA A 63 30.78 -39.45 6.99
C ALA A 63 31.63 -40.68 6.62
N THR A 64 31.74 -41.63 7.54
CA THR A 64 32.38 -42.94 7.30
C THR A 64 31.45 -43.86 6.50
N SER A 65 32.02 -44.82 5.77
CA SER A 65 31.30 -45.75 4.87
C SER A 65 30.14 -46.52 5.53
N GLU A 66 30.17 -46.75 6.85
CA GLU A 66 29.11 -47.42 7.60
C GLU A 66 27.87 -46.53 7.90
N GLU A 67 28.00 -45.19 7.83
CA GLU A 67 26.85 -44.27 7.99
C GLU A 67 26.00 -44.18 6.71
N LEU A 68 26.57 -44.42 5.52
CA LEU A 68 25.82 -44.41 4.25
C LEU A 68 24.86 -45.60 4.12
N GLU A 69 25.23 -46.78 4.64
CA GLU A 69 24.38 -47.99 4.57
C GLU A 69 23.12 -47.91 5.46
N ASN A 70 23.06 -46.94 6.38
CA ASN A 70 21.93 -46.73 7.30
C ASN A 70 21.04 -45.53 6.94
N GLN A 71 21.26 -44.86 5.80
CA GLN A 71 20.45 -43.70 5.40
C GLN A 71 19.10 -44.11 4.83
N ASP A 72 18.03 -43.49 5.33
CA ASP A 72 16.66 -43.77 4.87
C ASP A 72 16.32 -43.08 3.54
N ILE A 73 17.07 -42.03 3.17
CA ILE A 73 16.93 -41.24 1.94
C ILE A 73 18.32 -40.81 1.42
N MET A 74 18.41 -40.52 0.13
CA MET A 74 19.55 -39.86 -0.53
C MET A 74 19.03 -38.62 -1.24
N VAL A 75 19.65 -37.46 -1.04
CA VAL A 75 19.29 -36.22 -1.74
C VAL A 75 20.40 -35.89 -2.73
N SER A 76 20.09 -35.96 -4.01
CA SER A 76 21.00 -35.62 -5.10
C SER A 76 20.82 -34.16 -5.49
N GLU A 77 21.94 -33.48 -5.76
CA GLU A 77 21.97 -32.11 -6.28
C GLU A 77 22.33 -32.16 -7.77
N MET A 78 21.52 -31.51 -8.59
CA MET A 78 21.73 -31.38 -10.03
C MET A 78 21.65 -29.91 -10.45
N ILE A 79 22.36 -29.53 -11.50
CA ILE A 79 22.23 -28.20 -12.09
C ILE A 79 21.19 -28.28 -13.20
N GLY A 80 20.10 -27.53 -13.07
CA GLY A 80 19.07 -27.42 -14.11
C GLY A 80 19.54 -26.61 -15.32
N ASP A 81 18.82 -26.74 -16.44
CA ASP A 81 19.09 -26.01 -17.69
C ASP A 81 19.07 -24.47 -17.54
N ASP A 82 18.45 -23.98 -16.46
CA ASP A 82 18.37 -22.58 -16.06
C ASP A 82 19.58 -22.11 -15.23
N GLY A 83 20.55 -22.99 -14.96
CA GLY A 83 21.74 -22.70 -14.15
C GLY A 83 21.49 -22.69 -12.64
N PHE A 84 20.33 -23.17 -12.18
CA PHE A 84 20.00 -23.27 -10.76
C PHE A 84 20.12 -24.71 -10.24
N GLU A 85 20.50 -24.82 -8.97
CA GLU A 85 20.51 -26.09 -8.23
C GLU A 85 19.07 -26.62 -8.11
N ARG A 86 18.88 -27.89 -8.48
CA ARG A 86 17.67 -28.68 -8.28
C ARG A 86 18.00 -29.86 -7.38
N TYR A 87 17.12 -30.13 -6.44
CA TYR A 87 17.28 -31.24 -5.52
C TYR A 87 16.34 -32.38 -5.88
N GLU A 88 16.83 -33.63 -5.81
CA GLU A 88 16.00 -34.81 -6.01
C GLU A 88 16.25 -35.83 -4.89
N THR A 89 15.19 -36.18 -4.17
CA THR A 89 15.27 -37.14 -3.07
C THR A 89 14.85 -38.54 -3.50
N SER A 90 15.79 -39.49 -3.40
CA SER A 90 15.57 -40.92 -3.57
C SER A 90 15.39 -41.63 -2.23
N ILE A 91 14.40 -42.51 -2.12
CA ILE A 91 14.13 -43.29 -0.90
C ILE A 91 14.86 -44.62 -0.94
N MET A 92 15.80 -44.86 -0.02
CA MET A 92 16.70 -46.02 -0.05
C MET A 92 16.10 -47.30 0.54
N ARG A 93 15.30 -47.20 1.62
CA ARG A 93 14.62 -48.37 2.21
C ARG A 93 13.31 -48.69 1.51
N VAL A 94 13.30 -49.84 0.82
CA VAL A 94 12.13 -50.46 0.17
C VAL A 94 11.30 -51.19 1.23
N ALA A 95 10.16 -50.63 1.62
CA ALA A 95 9.10 -51.38 2.29
C ALA A 95 7.74 -50.97 1.69
N GLU A 96 6.97 -51.98 1.29
CA GLU A 96 5.66 -51.86 0.65
C GLU A 96 4.56 -51.39 1.63
N ALA A 97 3.52 -50.79 1.05
CA ALA A 97 2.43 -50.00 1.64
C ALA A 97 2.81 -48.61 2.20
N GLY A 98 2.60 -47.57 1.38
CA GLY A 98 2.82 -46.15 1.72
C GLY A 98 3.90 -45.44 0.88
N ARG A 99 4.57 -46.15 -0.04
CA ARG A 99 5.66 -45.63 -0.88
C ARG A 99 5.24 -44.50 -1.82
N GLU A 100 4.11 -44.64 -2.51
CA GLU A 100 3.60 -43.62 -3.44
C GLU A 100 3.37 -42.27 -2.75
N PRO A 101 2.62 -42.19 -1.61
CA PRO A 101 2.51 -40.95 -0.85
C PRO A 101 3.84 -40.38 -0.35
N GLU A 102 4.82 -41.22 0.01
CA GLU A 102 6.16 -40.78 0.43
C GLU A 102 6.96 -40.19 -0.75
N LEU A 103 6.90 -40.80 -1.94
CA LEU A 103 7.49 -40.26 -3.17
C LEU A 103 6.87 -38.91 -3.56
N VAL A 104 5.54 -38.81 -3.50
CA VAL A 104 4.83 -37.56 -3.77
C VAL A 104 5.23 -36.48 -2.76
N PHE A 105 5.39 -36.85 -1.48
CA PHE A 105 5.85 -35.92 -0.44
C PHE A 105 7.23 -35.35 -0.76
N PHE A 106 8.23 -36.19 -1.04
CA PHE A 106 9.58 -35.74 -1.31
C PHE A 106 9.68 -34.96 -2.62
N LYS A 107 9.03 -35.43 -3.69
CA LYS A 107 8.98 -34.69 -4.96
C LYS A 107 8.36 -33.30 -4.77
N THR A 108 7.29 -33.20 -3.97
CA THR A 108 6.66 -31.90 -3.68
C THR A 108 7.56 -31.05 -2.78
N LEU A 109 8.23 -31.64 -1.79
CA LEU A 109 9.14 -30.93 -0.90
C LEU A 109 10.33 -30.35 -1.67
N ASP A 110 10.91 -31.12 -2.58
CA ASP A 110 12.03 -30.71 -3.42
C ASP A 110 11.63 -29.56 -4.34
N LEU A 111 10.48 -29.66 -5.04
CA LEU A 111 9.93 -28.55 -5.83
C LEU A 111 9.70 -27.28 -5.02
N GLU A 112 9.20 -27.42 -3.79
CA GLU A 112 8.98 -26.31 -2.88
C GLU A 112 10.29 -25.70 -2.37
N PHE A 113 11.32 -26.53 -2.16
CA PHE A 113 12.65 -26.10 -1.75
C PHE A 113 13.38 -25.37 -2.88
N ASP A 114 13.37 -25.93 -4.10
CA ASP A 114 13.92 -25.31 -5.32
C ASP A 114 13.30 -23.92 -5.54
N LYS A 115 11.97 -23.83 -5.47
CA LYS A 115 11.21 -22.58 -5.60
C LYS A 115 11.69 -21.52 -4.60
N VAL A 116 11.84 -21.91 -3.34
CA VAL A 116 12.26 -21.00 -2.26
C VAL A 116 13.71 -20.56 -2.47
N ASN A 117 14.60 -21.48 -2.80
CA ASN A 117 16.03 -21.23 -3.00
C ASN A 117 16.24 -20.30 -4.21
N HIS A 118 15.58 -20.58 -5.33
CA HIS A 118 15.60 -19.76 -6.54
C HIS A 118 15.09 -18.33 -6.26
N PHE A 119 13.93 -18.19 -5.61
CA PHE A 119 13.39 -16.86 -5.28
C PHE A 119 14.33 -16.09 -4.35
N TYR A 120 14.91 -16.76 -3.34
CA TYR A 120 15.85 -16.13 -2.44
C TYR A 120 17.10 -15.64 -3.18
N LYS A 121 17.74 -16.49 -3.99
CA LYS A 121 18.92 -16.14 -4.80
C LYS A 121 18.67 -14.94 -5.71
N SER A 122 17.57 -14.97 -6.48
CA SER A 122 17.17 -13.84 -7.33
C SER A 122 17.00 -12.53 -6.55
N LYS A 123 16.40 -12.59 -5.35
CA LYS A 123 16.23 -11.40 -4.49
C LYS A 123 17.52 -10.93 -3.84
N VAL A 124 18.44 -11.84 -3.50
CA VAL A 124 19.77 -11.45 -3.00
C VAL A 124 20.52 -10.68 -4.08
N GLU A 125 20.54 -11.17 -5.32
CA GLU A 125 21.18 -10.49 -6.46
C GLU A 125 20.59 -9.09 -6.71
N GLU A 126 19.26 -8.95 -6.63
CA GLU A 126 18.59 -7.63 -6.71
C GLU A 126 19.07 -6.68 -5.61
N MET A 127 19.18 -7.17 -4.36
CA MET A 127 19.64 -6.36 -3.23
C MET A 127 21.13 -6.01 -3.32
N VAL A 128 21.96 -6.90 -3.84
CA VAL A 128 23.39 -6.63 -4.08
C VAL A 128 23.56 -5.54 -5.14
N LYS A 129 22.82 -5.61 -6.25
CA LYS A 129 22.81 -4.54 -7.27
C LYS A 129 22.35 -3.21 -6.69
N GLU A 130 21.27 -3.20 -5.90
CA GLU A 130 20.80 -1.99 -5.22
C GLU A 130 21.85 -1.45 -4.25
N ALA A 131 22.56 -2.31 -3.50
CA ALA A 131 23.66 -1.90 -2.63
C ALA A 131 24.80 -1.22 -3.38
N MET A 132 25.19 -1.74 -4.55
CA MET A 132 26.23 -1.13 -5.40
C MET A 132 25.83 0.28 -5.83
N VAL A 133 24.57 0.45 -6.25
CA VAL A 133 24.03 1.78 -6.60
C VAL A 133 24.05 2.71 -5.38
N LEU A 134 23.64 2.24 -4.21
CA LEU A 134 23.68 3.04 -2.97
C LEU A 134 25.10 3.42 -2.56
N ASN A 135 26.09 2.57 -2.84
CA ASN A 135 27.49 2.92 -2.61
C ASN A 135 27.92 4.10 -3.48
N LYS A 136 27.63 4.05 -4.79
CA LYS A 136 27.89 5.18 -5.69
C LYS A 136 27.22 6.47 -5.22
N GLN A 137 25.98 6.37 -4.71
CA GLN A 137 25.26 7.53 -4.15
C GLN A 137 25.93 8.07 -2.87
N MET A 138 26.56 7.20 -2.09
CA MET A 138 27.31 7.57 -0.89
C MET A 138 28.62 8.27 -1.27
N ASP A 139 29.34 7.75 -2.25
CA ASP A 139 30.57 8.36 -2.78
C ASP A 139 30.26 9.77 -3.31
N ALA A 140 29.16 9.91 -4.06
CA ALA A 140 28.62 11.18 -4.52
C ALA A 140 28.29 12.15 -3.36
N LEU A 141 27.67 11.65 -2.28
CA LEU A 141 27.34 12.47 -1.10
C LEU A 141 28.61 12.94 -0.38
N ILE A 142 29.61 12.07 -0.24
CA ILE A 142 30.89 12.40 0.41
C ILE A 142 31.59 13.50 -0.39
N ALA A 143 31.68 13.34 -1.71
CA ALA A 143 32.24 14.34 -2.60
C ALA A 143 31.49 15.68 -2.52
N PHE A 144 30.15 15.63 -2.49
CA PHE A 144 29.32 16.82 -2.34
C PHE A 144 29.56 17.52 -1.00
N ARG A 145 29.69 16.75 0.10
CA ARG A 145 29.98 17.30 1.44
C ARG A 145 31.35 17.98 1.47
N ILE A 146 32.39 17.34 0.93
CA ILE A 146 33.75 17.92 0.83
C ILE A 146 33.71 19.25 0.06
N LYS A 147 33.02 19.30 -1.08
CA LYS A 147 32.92 20.51 -1.90
C LYS A 147 32.17 21.66 -1.19
N VAL A 148 31.16 21.34 -0.39
CA VAL A 148 30.41 22.34 0.40
C VAL A 148 31.22 22.86 1.60
N ASP A 149 32.02 22.00 2.23
CA ASP A 149 32.83 22.36 3.40
C ASP A 149 34.16 23.05 3.01
N GLN A 150 34.67 22.83 1.80
CA GLN A 150 35.88 23.47 1.26
C GLN A 150 35.61 24.21 -0.07
N PRO A 151 35.11 25.46 -0.04
CA PRO A 151 34.93 26.27 -1.24
C PRO A 151 36.28 26.79 -1.75
N SER A 152 36.89 26.03 -2.67
CA SER A 152 37.94 26.43 -3.65
C SER A 152 38.66 27.77 -3.38
N SER A 153 39.67 27.75 -2.51
CA SER A 153 40.69 28.82 -2.44
C SER A 153 42.13 28.29 -2.35
N SER A 154 42.40 27.03 -2.66
CA SER A 154 43.73 26.45 -2.41
C SER A 154 44.25 25.39 -3.40
N TRP A 155 43.76 25.34 -4.64
CA TRP A 155 44.21 24.32 -5.59
C TRP A 155 44.55 24.95 -6.94
N ILE A 156 45.80 25.41 -7.06
CA ILE A 156 46.46 25.74 -8.34
C ILE A 156 46.98 24.43 -8.91
N CYS A 157 46.48 24.01 -10.07
CA CYS A 157 47.00 22.86 -10.82
C CYS A 157 48.38 23.15 -11.40
N SER A 158 49.31 22.20 -11.26
CA SER A 158 50.40 22.03 -12.22
C SER A 158 50.24 20.64 -12.83
N GLU A 159 50.04 20.60 -14.14
CA GLU A 159 50.05 19.37 -14.94
C GLU A 159 51.46 18.75 -14.92
N THR A 160 51.55 17.41 -14.86
CA THR A 160 52.25 16.53 -15.83
C THR A 160 52.43 15.09 -15.30
N VAL A 161 51.93 14.12 -16.09
CA VAL A 161 52.57 12.83 -16.50
C VAL A 161 52.80 11.74 -15.40
N SER A 162 52.68 10.42 -15.56
CA SER A 162 52.54 9.43 -16.65
C SER A 162 51.86 8.15 -16.11
N VAL A 163 51.23 7.39 -17.01
CA VAL A 163 50.70 6.04 -16.79
C VAL A 163 51.83 5.00 -16.94
N ASP A 164 51.84 3.97 -16.09
CA ASP A 164 52.55 2.73 -16.38
C ASP A 164 51.66 1.51 -16.10
N VAL A 165 51.74 0.53 -17.00
CA VAL A 165 50.83 -0.62 -17.15
C VAL A 165 51.62 -1.89 -16.89
N ASN A 166 51.24 -2.67 -15.87
CA ASN A 166 51.14 -4.14 -15.86
C ASN A 166 51.24 -4.70 -14.43
N ALA A 167 50.28 -5.55 -14.05
CA ALA A 167 50.54 -6.93 -13.61
C ALA A 167 49.23 -7.69 -13.38
N LEU A 168 49.23 -8.92 -13.89
CA LEU A 168 48.16 -9.89 -13.95
C LEU A 168 48.21 -10.84 -12.72
N ASP A 169 47.02 -11.28 -12.32
CA ASP A 169 46.65 -12.68 -12.00
C ASP A 169 46.27 -13.08 -10.56
N THR A 170 45.29 -13.99 -10.56
CA THR A 170 44.81 -14.94 -9.55
C THR A 170 43.52 -14.63 -8.77
N THR A 171 42.55 -15.48 -9.09
CA THR A 171 41.20 -15.71 -8.61
C THR A 171 41.15 -16.12 -7.13
N GLU A 172 40.79 -15.19 -6.24
CA GLU A 172 40.06 -15.52 -4.97
C GLU A 172 39.51 -14.29 -4.20
N HIS A 173 39.74 -13.07 -4.68
CA HIS A 173 39.17 -11.84 -4.08
C HIS A 173 38.03 -11.28 -4.95
N ARG A 174 36.77 -11.60 -4.66
CA ARG A 174 35.61 -10.97 -5.35
C ARG A 174 34.59 -10.28 -4.44
N LEU A 175 34.81 -10.22 -3.12
CA LEU A 175 33.94 -9.45 -2.22
C LEU A 175 34.68 -8.43 -1.33
N ALA A 176 35.99 -8.60 -1.14
CA ALA A 176 36.80 -7.60 -0.45
C ALA A 176 37.07 -6.38 -1.36
N ASP A 177 37.35 -6.63 -2.65
CA ASP A 177 37.70 -5.57 -3.61
C ASP A 177 36.50 -4.78 -4.14
N VAL A 178 35.29 -5.37 -4.14
CA VAL A 178 34.12 -4.74 -4.78
C VAL A 178 33.54 -3.58 -3.95
N MET A 179 33.96 -3.39 -2.69
CA MET A 179 33.47 -2.31 -1.82
C MET A 179 34.54 -1.83 -0.82
N GLY A 180 35.77 -1.59 -1.28
CA GLY A 180 36.84 -0.99 -0.48
C GLY A 180 36.54 0.47 -0.16
N ILE A 181 35.77 0.74 0.90
CA ILE A 181 35.84 2.03 1.58
C ILE A 181 37.19 2.06 2.30
N ILE A 182 38.04 3.00 1.92
CA ILE A 182 39.26 3.36 2.65
C ILE A 182 38.84 3.76 4.06
N VAL A 183 38.96 2.85 5.01
CA VAL A 183 39.06 3.19 6.44
C VAL A 183 40.51 3.59 6.66
N SER A 184 40.85 4.84 6.36
CA SER A 184 42.12 5.40 6.81
C SER A 184 41.97 5.75 8.29
N ASN A 185 42.57 4.90 9.13
CA ASN A 185 42.92 5.27 10.49
C ASN A 185 43.73 6.58 10.46
N HIS A 186 43.38 7.51 11.34
CA HIS A 186 44.17 8.71 11.57
C HIS A 186 45.60 8.32 11.98
N GLY A 187 46.55 8.62 11.10
CA GLY A 187 47.97 8.50 11.36
C GLY A 187 48.74 8.08 10.11
N ASP A 188 48.98 9.01 9.19
CA ASP A 188 50.32 9.57 8.98
C ASP A 188 50.27 10.59 7.83
N SER A 189 51.11 11.62 7.92
CA SER A 189 51.17 12.73 6.97
C SER A 189 52.13 12.37 5.84
N THR A 190 51.69 12.28 4.58
CA THR A 190 52.44 12.78 3.40
C THR A 190 51.68 12.64 2.07
N ARG A 191 51.72 13.75 1.29
CA ARG A 191 51.71 13.88 -0.19
C ARG A 191 50.54 13.28 -1.00
N GLY A 192 49.62 14.17 -1.38
CA GLY A 192 49.37 14.53 -2.78
C GLY A 192 48.87 13.44 -3.73
N ASN A 193 47.61 13.02 -3.57
CA ASN A 193 46.79 12.50 -4.67
C ASN A 193 45.47 13.29 -4.69
N MET A 194 45.12 13.84 -5.85
CA MET A 194 43.82 14.43 -6.13
C MET A 194 42.73 13.38 -5.84
N PRO A 195 41.72 13.65 -4.99
CA PRO A 195 40.81 12.59 -4.56
C PRO A 195 39.92 12.14 -5.72
N GLU A 196 39.99 10.86 -6.05
CA GLU A 196 39.09 10.13 -6.96
C GLU A 196 37.60 10.40 -6.69
N ALA A 197 37.24 10.83 -5.46
CA ALA A 197 35.91 11.27 -5.08
C ALA A 197 35.41 12.53 -5.83
N LEU A 198 36.29 13.48 -6.19
CA LEU A 198 35.88 14.76 -6.80
C LEU A 198 35.53 14.62 -8.29
N SER A 199 36.12 13.67 -9.02
CA SER A 199 35.81 13.43 -10.44
C SER A 199 34.38 12.91 -10.64
N VAL A 200 33.81 12.24 -9.63
CA VAL A 200 32.42 11.79 -9.64
C VAL A 200 31.45 12.97 -9.77
N LEU A 201 31.79 14.14 -9.20
CA LEU A 201 30.94 15.34 -9.22
C LEU A 201 30.68 15.90 -10.63
N GLU A 202 31.60 15.69 -11.57
CA GLU A 202 31.44 16.14 -12.97
C GLU A 202 30.42 15.30 -13.74
N ARG A 203 30.19 14.05 -13.31
CA ARG A 203 29.30 13.08 -13.95
C ARG A 203 27.95 12.93 -13.26
N ILE A 204 27.75 13.67 -12.16
CA ILE A 204 26.54 13.62 -11.36
C ILE A 204 25.59 14.72 -11.78
N ARG A 205 24.30 14.39 -11.82
CA ARG A 205 23.21 15.37 -11.86
C ARG A 205 22.26 15.17 -10.69
N LEU A 206 21.77 16.26 -10.10
CA LEU A 206 20.72 16.15 -9.09
C LEU A 206 19.41 15.73 -9.74
N ASN A 207 18.83 14.67 -9.21
CA ASN A 207 17.55 14.17 -9.66
C ASN A 207 16.43 15.11 -9.19
N LYS A 208 15.74 15.76 -10.15
CA LYS A 208 14.70 16.76 -9.88
C LYS A 208 13.70 16.23 -8.84
N ASP A 209 13.55 16.95 -7.73
CA ASP A 209 12.40 16.75 -6.85
C ASP A 209 11.11 17.14 -7.60
N GLN A 210 9.97 16.61 -7.14
CA GLN A 210 8.62 16.85 -7.69
C GLN A 210 8.47 18.22 -8.36
N GLU A 211 8.22 18.21 -9.68
CA GLU A 211 8.12 19.41 -10.50
C GLU A 211 7.15 20.44 -9.89
N THR A 212 7.62 21.66 -9.69
CA THR A 212 6.77 22.79 -9.30
C THR A 212 5.89 23.19 -10.50
N PRO A 213 4.69 23.77 -10.27
CA PRO A 213 3.80 24.18 -11.37
C PRO A 213 4.50 25.08 -12.40
N LEU A 214 5.38 25.97 -11.94
CA LEU A 214 6.12 26.92 -12.77
C LEU A 214 7.20 26.26 -13.62
N SER A 215 7.96 25.29 -13.08
CA SER A 215 8.98 24.59 -13.88
C SER A 215 8.35 23.70 -14.96
N ARG A 216 7.12 23.24 -14.74
CA ARG A 216 6.37 22.41 -15.68
C ARG A 216 5.72 23.23 -16.80
N ILE A 217 5.16 24.41 -16.50
CA ILE A 217 4.73 25.38 -17.53
C ILE A 217 5.92 25.77 -18.41
N ARG A 218 7.09 25.99 -17.80
CA ARG A 218 8.34 26.30 -18.50
C ARG A 218 8.83 25.15 -19.40
N ASN A 219 8.73 23.89 -18.94
CA ASN A 219 9.03 22.70 -19.75
C ASN A 219 8.05 22.50 -20.92
N VAL A 220 6.74 22.72 -20.71
CA VAL A 220 5.71 22.65 -21.77
C VAL A 220 5.94 23.73 -22.83
N LEU A 221 6.42 24.91 -22.41
CA LEU A 221 6.84 26.00 -23.29
C LEU A 221 8.24 25.79 -23.91
N LYS A 222 8.89 24.62 -23.69
CA LYS A 222 10.25 24.30 -24.16
C LYS A 222 11.34 25.31 -23.77
N LEU A 223 11.19 26.02 -22.65
CA LEU A 223 12.27 26.84 -22.09
C LEU A 223 13.18 25.97 -21.19
N SER A 224 14.07 25.18 -21.77
CA SER A 224 15.06 24.42 -20.98
C SER A 224 16.23 25.33 -20.58
N SER A 225 16.26 25.79 -19.33
CA SER A 225 17.49 26.24 -18.68
C SER A 225 18.19 25.03 -18.06
N HIS A 226 19.41 24.72 -18.52
CA HIS A 226 20.31 23.81 -17.80
C HIS A 226 20.62 24.42 -16.43
N GLU A 227 20.05 23.88 -15.36
CA GLU A 227 20.42 24.30 -14.00
C GLU A 227 21.64 23.51 -13.55
N GLU A 228 22.76 24.21 -13.43
CA GLU A 228 24.01 23.72 -12.88
C GLU A 228 23.84 23.22 -11.42
N LEU A 229 24.68 22.27 -11.03
CA LEU A 229 24.69 21.67 -9.70
C LEU A 229 25.10 22.71 -8.64
N LYS A 230 24.12 23.26 -7.92
CA LYS A 230 24.40 24.25 -6.85
C LYS A 230 24.85 23.56 -5.56
N PHE A 231 26.14 23.67 -5.25
CA PHE A 231 26.75 23.17 -4.01
C PHE A 231 26.42 24.09 -2.82
N THR A 232 25.24 23.91 -2.23
CA THR A 232 24.79 24.67 -1.04
C THR A 232 24.56 23.74 0.14
N ARG A 233 24.70 24.26 1.37
CA ARG A 233 24.37 23.53 2.61
C ARG A 233 22.90 23.07 2.65
N GLU A 234 22.00 23.83 2.04
CA GLU A 234 20.58 23.46 1.93
C GLU A 234 20.38 22.23 1.04
N ASN A 235 21.03 22.20 -0.13
CA ASN A 235 20.98 21.04 -1.03
C ASN A 235 21.63 19.81 -0.38
N LEU A 236 22.77 19.98 0.30
CA LEU A 236 23.40 18.90 1.07
C LEU A 236 22.41 18.29 2.08
N LYS A 237 21.73 19.13 2.87
CA LYS A 237 20.73 18.66 3.86
C LYS A 237 19.58 17.89 3.20
N LYS A 238 19.06 18.38 2.07
CA LYS A 238 18.00 17.68 1.31
C LYS A 238 18.45 16.31 0.81
N ILE A 239 19.67 16.23 0.25
CA ILE A 239 20.27 14.98 -0.23
C ILE A 239 20.44 14.00 0.94
N GLU A 240 20.98 14.47 2.07
CA GLU A 240 21.15 13.65 3.27
C GLU A 240 19.82 13.10 3.80
N GLU A 241 18.77 13.94 3.89
CA GLU A 241 17.44 13.49 4.31
C GLU A 241 16.85 12.45 3.35
N ARG A 242 17.06 12.62 2.04
CA ARG A 242 16.62 11.67 1.01
C ARG A 242 17.38 10.35 1.12
N LEU A 243 18.70 10.37 1.26
CA LEU A 243 19.50 9.16 1.45
C LEU A 243 19.17 8.45 2.77
N LYS A 244 18.92 9.18 3.86
CA LYS A 244 18.44 8.59 5.12
C LYS A 244 17.19 7.74 4.87
N ASP A 245 16.19 8.28 4.17
CA ASP A 245 14.97 7.55 3.85
C ASP A 245 15.21 6.35 2.93
N VAL A 246 16.14 6.47 1.96
CA VAL A 246 16.54 5.38 1.06
C VAL A 246 17.19 4.24 1.85
N PHE A 247 18.18 4.52 2.69
CA PHE A 247 18.88 3.52 3.51
C PHE A 247 17.93 2.84 4.52
N ILE A 248 17.01 3.58 5.15
CA ILE A 248 16.00 2.99 6.04
C ILE A 248 15.14 1.96 5.28
N LYS A 249 14.69 2.29 4.07
CA LYS A 249 13.88 1.37 3.26
C LYS A 249 14.70 0.19 2.75
N PHE A 250 15.93 0.41 2.31
CA PHE A 250 16.84 -0.65 1.89
C PHE A 250 17.10 -1.65 3.02
N TYR A 251 17.41 -1.15 4.22
CA TYR A 251 17.59 -1.98 5.40
C TYR A 251 16.36 -2.83 5.75
N ARG A 252 15.14 -2.29 5.56
CA ARG A 252 13.90 -3.07 5.72
C ARG A 252 13.81 -4.20 4.70
N LYS A 253 14.14 -3.96 3.43
CA LYS A 253 14.17 -5.01 2.39
C LYS A 253 15.07 -6.16 2.81
N LEU A 254 16.29 -5.85 3.27
CA LEU A 254 17.24 -6.85 3.77
C LEU A 254 16.67 -7.65 4.95
N ARG A 255 16.02 -6.98 5.90
CA ARG A 255 15.39 -7.65 7.05
C ARG A 255 14.25 -8.59 6.62
N HIS A 256 13.44 -8.17 5.66
CA HIS A 256 12.37 -9.01 5.12
C HIS A 256 12.93 -10.25 4.42
N LEU A 257 14.01 -10.10 3.66
CA LEU A 257 14.68 -11.22 2.99
C LEU A 257 15.37 -12.16 4.00
N ASN A 258 16.01 -11.62 5.03
CA ASN A 258 16.57 -12.41 6.14
C ASN A 258 15.48 -13.21 6.89
N ASN A 259 14.33 -12.59 7.16
CA ASN A 259 13.19 -13.28 7.76
C ASN A 259 12.60 -14.34 6.81
N TYR A 260 12.62 -14.11 5.49
CA TYR A 260 12.17 -15.07 4.49
C TYR A 260 13.01 -16.35 4.53
N SER A 261 14.34 -16.25 4.51
CA SER A 261 15.24 -17.41 4.64
C SER A 261 14.94 -18.16 5.95
N PHE A 262 14.96 -17.46 7.08
CA PHE A 262 14.70 -18.06 8.39
C PHE A 262 13.36 -18.81 8.47
N LEU A 263 12.28 -18.20 7.99
CA LEU A 263 10.94 -18.80 8.06
C LEU A 263 10.82 -20.04 7.18
N ASN A 264 11.42 -20.05 5.99
CA ASN A 264 11.38 -21.20 5.10
C ASN A 264 12.25 -22.35 5.62
N THR A 265 13.48 -22.08 6.06
CA THR A 265 14.34 -23.11 6.70
C THR A 265 13.65 -23.71 7.93
N LEU A 266 13.00 -22.88 8.74
CA LEU A 266 12.21 -23.35 9.88
C LEU A 266 11.00 -24.19 9.44
N ALA A 267 10.29 -23.80 8.37
CA ALA A 267 9.16 -24.56 7.84
C ALA A 267 9.60 -25.95 7.33
N ILE A 268 10.71 -26.03 6.58
CA ILE A 268 11.30 -27.28 6.10
C ILE A 268 11.74 -28.16 7.27
N SER A 269 12.44 -27.59 8.25
CA SER A 269 12.82 -28.34 9.47
C SER A 269 11.60 -28.89 10.23
N LYS A 270 10.53 -28.11 10.34
CA LYS A 270 9.30 -28.53 11.04
C LYS A 270 8.50 -29.58 10.25
N ILE A 271 8.47 -29.51 8.91
CA ILE A 271 7.76 -30.50 8.09
C ILE A 271 8.54 -31.82 8.05
N MET A 272 9.86 -31.77 7.95
CA MET A 272 10.72 -32.97 7.99
C MET A 272 10.68 -33.66 9.36
N LYS A 273 10.72 -32.92 10.47
CA LYS A 273 10.51 -33.51 11.81
C LYS A 273 9.13 -34.16 11.97
N LYS A 274 8.12 -33.62 11.27
CA LYS A 274 6.78 -34.21 11.26
C LYS A 274 6.75 -35.48 10.39
N TYR A 275 7.44 -35.49 9.26
CA TYR A 275 7.64 -36.66 8.42
C TYR A 275 8.28 -37.79 9.22
N ASP A 276 9.44 -37.57 9.84
CA ASP A 276 10.14 -38.59 10.65
C ASP A 276 9.24 -39.19 11.74
N LYS A 277 8.42 -38.35 12.39
CA LYS A 277 7.47 -38.81 13.40
C LYS A 277 6.35 -39.70 12.84
N ILE A 278 5.88 -39.43 11.62
CA ILE A 278 4.79 -40.18 10.97
C ILE A 278 5.33 -41.44 10.31
N ALA A 279 6.44 -41.31 9.59
CA ALA A 279 7.06 -42.37 8.82
C ALA A 279 7.98 -43.28 9.66
N SER A 280 8.26 -42.91 10.90
CA SER A 280 9.22 -43.61 11.79
C SER A 280 10.59 -43.82 11.13
N ARG A 281 10.99 -42.88 10.27
CA ARG A 281 12.30 -42.80 9.59
C ARG A 281 13.16 -41.70 10.24
N ASN A 282 14.44 -41.67 9.93
CA ASN A 282 15.41 -40.66 10.33
C ASN A 282 15.91 -39.85 9.11
N ALA A 283 14.98 -39.35 8.30
CA ALA A 283 15.28 -38.67 7.05
C ALA A 283 15.52 -37.16 7.24
N ALA A 284 14.99 -36.56 8.31
CA ALA A 284 15.14 -35.12 8.54
C ALA A 284 16.60 -34.69 8.72
N LYS A 285 17.46 -35.53 9.29
CA LYS A 285 18.89 -35.22 9.45
C LYS A 285 19.55 -35.06 8.07
N THR A 286 19.45 -36.08 7.22
CA THR A 286 20.05 -36.09 5.87
C THR A 286 19.49 -34.96 4.99
N TYR A 287 18.18 -34.73 5.01
CA TYR A 287 17.58 -33.65 4.22
C TYR A 287 18.03 -32.26 4.69
N MET A 288 18.07 -32.04 6.01
CA MET A 288 18.50 -30.75 6.55
C MET A 288 19.99 -30.49 6.30
N GLU A 289 20.85 -31.51 6.21
CA GLU A 289 22.24 -31.33 5.80
C GLU A 289 22.36 -30.74 4.39
N THR A 290 21.47 -31.12 3.46
CA THR A 290 21.38 -30.51 2.13
C THR A 290 20.84 -29.08 2.21
N VAL A 291 19.79 -28.85 3.00
CA VAL A 291 19.22 -27.49 3.19
C VAL A 291 20.24 -26.53 3.82
N ASP A 292 21.04 -27.02 4.76
CA ASP A 292 22.09 -26.24 5.43
C ASP A 292 23.26 -25.92 4.47
N LYS A 293 23.45 -26.74 3.43
CA LYS A 293 24.43 -26.51 2.36
C LYS A 293 23.93 -25.62 1.22
N SER A 294 22.62 -25.40 1.11
CA SER A 294 22.05 -24.59 0.04
C SER A 294 22.34 -23.10 0.18
N TYR A 295 22.21 -22.36 -0.93
CA TYR A 295 22.31 -20.91 -0.96
C TYR A 295 21.36 -20.22 0.04
N LEU A 296 20.16 -20.78 0.28
CA LEU A 296 19.19 -20.27 1.26
C LEU A 296 19.75 -20.11 2.68
N THR A 297 20.66 -21.01 3.09
CA THR A 297 21.20 -21.07 4.46
C THR A 297 22.66 -20.61 4.53
N ILE A 298 23.48 -20.93 3.52
CA ILE A 298 24.90 -20.53 3.49
C ILE A 298 25.08 -19.04 3.23
N CYS A 299 24.19 -18.41 2.46
CA CYS A 299 24.38 -17.03 2.01
C CYS A 299 24.35 -16.03 3.19
N ASP A 300 25.55 -15.63 3.62
CA ASP A 300 25.78 -14.60 4.62
C ASP A 300 25.75 -13.17 4.04
N GLU A 301 25.56 -13.01 2.73
CA GLU A 301 25.63 -11.72 2.04
C GLU A 301 24.64 -10.72 2.60
N ILE A 302 23.38 -11.14 2.80
CA ILE A 302 22.34 -10.27 3.37
C ILE A 302 22.71 -9.83 4.79
N ARG A 303 23.21 -10.75 5.61
CA ARG A 303 23.62 -10.44 7.00
C ARG A 303 24.82 -9.50 7.02
N LYS A 304 25.83 -9.72 6.18
CA LYS A 304 26.98 -8.82 6.01
C LYS A 304 26.55 -7.44 5.55
N LEU A 305 25.64 -7.38 4.56
CA LEU A 305 25.12 -6.13 4.01
C LEU A 305 24.29 -5.36 5.04
N MET A 306 23.49 -6.04 5.87
CA MET A 306 22.80 -5.41 7.00
C MET A 306 23.76 -4.75 7.98
N VAL A 307 24.85 -5.43 8.36
CA VAL A 307 25.87 -4.87 9.27
C VAL A 307 26.58 -3.67 8.63
N ARG A 308 26.91 -3.75 7.33
CA ARG A 308 27.53 -2.65 6.59
C ARG A 308 26.61 -1.43 6.52
N VAL A 309 25.32 -1.62 6.23
CA VAL A 309 24.31 -0.55 6.24
C VAL A 309 24.18 0.06 7.64
N GLU A 310 24.17 -0.75 8.70
CA GLU A 310 24.15 -0.23 10.08
C GLU A 310 25.37 0.65 10.36
N SER A 311 26.58 0.23 9.94
CA SER A 311 27.82 0.99 10.12
C SER A 311 27.78 2.34 9.41
N ILE A 312 27.49 2.32 8.09
CA ILE A 312 27.40 3.54 7.26
C ILE A 312 26.35 4.49 7.83
N PHE A 313 25.19 3.97 8.26
CA PHE A 313 24.11 4.81 8.78
C PHE A 313 24.49 5.47 10.12
N VAL A 314 25.22 4.76 10.98
CA VAL A 314 25.71 5.29 12.25
C VAL A 314 26.70 6.44 12.01
N GLU A 315 27.66 6.22 11.12
CA GLU A 315 28.73 7.17 10.79
C GLU A 315 28.18 8.46 10.14
N TYR A 316 27.44 8.31 9.03
CA TYR A 316 27.09 9.46 8.19
C TYR A 316 25.79 10.16 8.57
N PHE A 317 24.84 9.46 9.19
CA PHE A 317 23.49 9.99 9.43
C PHE A 317 23.10 10.13 10.90
N ALA A 318 23.80 9.45 11.81
CA ALA A 318 23.48 9.46 13.24
C ALA A 318 24.59 10.06 14.14
N SER A 319 25.60 10.70 13.56
CA SER A 319 26.71 11.33 14.30
C SER A 319 27.37 10.33 15.27
N SER A 320 27.61 9.10 14.78
CA SER A 320 28.17 7.99 15.55
C SER A 320 27.32 7.50 16.74
N ASN A 321 26.05 7.90 16.83
CA ASN A 321 25.13 7.40 17.87
C ASN A 321 24.36 6.15 17.40
N ARG A 322 24.83 4.97 17.83
CA ARG A 322 24.23 3.67 17.50
C ARG A 322 22.76 3.56 17.92
N SER A 323 22.40 4.01 19.12
CA SER A 323 21.02 3.92 19.62
C SER A 323 20.04 4.74 18.77
N LYS A 324 20.45 5.95 18.37
CA LYS A 324 19.65 6.81 17.48
C LYS A 324 19.49 6.19 16.10
N ALA A 325 20.57 5.66 15.52
CA ALA A 325 20.55 4.95 14.24
C ALA A 325 19.61 3.75 14.25
N MET A 326 19.73 2.88 15.26
CA MET A 326 18.92 1.67 15.36
C MET A 326 17.43 1.96 15.56
N ASN A 327 17.08 3.02 16.29
CA ASN A 327 15.69 3.45 16.43
C ASN A 327 15.07 3.94 15.10
N LEU A 328 15.89 4.52 14.20
CA LEU A 328 15.46 4.96 12.87
C LEU A 328 15.36 3.81 11.87
N LEU A 329 16.35 2.90 11.87
CA LEU A 329 16.38 1.72 10.99
C LEU A 329 15.32 0.68 11.38
N ARG A 330 15.08 0.50 12.70
CA ARG A 330 14.13 -0.47 13.26
C ARG A 330 13.04 0.25 14.07
N PRO A 331 12.11 0.97 13.42
CA PRO A 331 11.02 1.61 14.13
C PRO A 331 10.17 0.57 14.86
N LYS A 332 9.88 0.83 16.14
CA LYS A 332 9.00 -0.03 16.93
C LYS A 332 7.56 0.18 16.49
N VAL A 333 6.85 -0.90 16.18
CA VAL A 333 5.41 -0.86 15.89
C VAL A 333 4.69 -0.29 17.11
N LYS A 334 3.97 0.83 16.93
CA LYS A 334 3.17 1.42 18.01
C LYS A 334 2.08 0.42 18.40
N LYS A 335 2.10 -0.06 19.65
CA LYS A 335 0.99 -0.85 20.20
C LYS A 335 -0.25 0.05 20.26
N GLU A 336 -1.31 -0.35 19.57
CA GLU A 336 -2.61 0.33 19.60
C GLU A 336 -3.16 0.32 21.04
N LYS A 337 -3.48 1.50 21.60
CA LYS A 337 -4.08 1.60 22.94
C LYS A 337 -5.57 1.24 22.88
N HIS A 338 -6.02 0.39 23.81
CA HIS A 338 -7.41 -0.05 23.94
C HIS A 338 -8.33 1.03 24.57
N ARG A 339 -8.44 2.22 23.97
CA ARG A 339 -9.32 3.30 24.46
C ARG A 339 -10.52 3.52 23.53
N THR A 340 -11.13 2.43 23.04
CA THR A 340 -12.17 2.47 21.97
C THR A 340 -13.53 1.88 22.35
N THR A 341 -13.68 1.32 23.56
CA THR A 341 -14.93 0.67 23.99
C THR A 341 -16.04 1.66 24.36
N LEU A 342 -15.71 2.84 24.90
CA LEU A 342 -16.71 3.83 25.35
C LEU A 342 -17.51 4.45 24.19
N PHE A 343 -16.89 4.67 23.03
CA PHE A 343 -17.53 5.36 21.89
C PHE A 343 -18.42 4.44 21.05
N VAL A 344 -18.16 3.13 21.04
CA VAL A 344 -19.02 2.14 20.36
C VAL A 344 -20.40 2.07 21.01
N GLY A 345 -20.48 2.22 22.34
CA GLY A 345 -21.74 2.32 23.08
C GLY A 345 -22.58 3.53 22.64
N CYS A 346 -21.99 4.72 22.55
CA CYS A 346 -22.69 5.91 22.01
C CYS A 346 -23.10 5.73 20.54
N SER A 347 -22.37 4.93 19.76
CA SER A 347 -22.65 4.73 18.33
C SER A 347 -23.99 4.04 18.10
N VAL A 348 -24.33 3.03 18.91
CA VAL A 348 -25.60 2.30 18.83
C VAL A 348 -26.77 3.22 19.21
N SER A 349 -26.61 3.99 20.28
CA SER A 349 -27.59 5.00 20.72
C SER A 349 -27.82 6.09 19.67
N LEU A 350 -26.78 6.49 18.94
CA LEU A 350 -26.86 7.53 17.90
C LEU A 350 -27.39 6.99 16.56
N VAL A 351 -27.22 5.70 16.24
CA VAL A 351 -27.90 5.06 15.09
C VAL A 351 -29.41 4.98 15.34
N ILE A 352 -29.82 4.68 16.58
CA ILE A 352 -31.22 4.74 17.00
C ILE A 352 -31.72 6.19 16.95
N ALA A 353 -30.94 7.17 17.42
CA ALA A 353 -31.30 8.58 17.31
C ALA A 353 -31.36 9.09 15.85
N LEU A 354 -30.47 8.61 14.97
CA LEU A 354 -30.48 8.93 13.54
C LEU A 354 -31.72 8.35 12.85
N ALA A 355 -32.12 7.13 13.19
CA ALA A 355 -33.36 6.52 12.70
C ALA A 355 -34.61 7.31 13.18
N LEU A 356 -34.59 7.75 14.45
CA LEU A 356 -35.65 8.60 15.02
C LEU A 356 -35.70 9.99 14.36
N LEU A 357 -34.56 10.59 14.00
CA LEU A 357 -34.49 11.90 13.32
C LEU A 357 -34.85 11.85 11.82
N ILE A 358 -34.47 10.77 11.13
CA ILE A 358 -34.90 10.49 9.75
C ILE A 358 -36.42 10.37 9.69
N HIS A 359 -37.03 9.73 10.71
CA HIS A 359 -38.47 9.61 10.82
C HIS A 359 -39.15 10.93 11.22
N ALA A 360 -38.51 11.76 12.05
CA ALA A 360 -39.14 12.95 12.63
C ALA A 360 -39.11 14.21 11.74
N ARG A 361 -38.07 14.47 10.92
CA ARG A 361 -37.91 15.82 10.31
C ARG A 361 -37.34 15.90 8.89
N ASN A 362 -37.14 14.80 8.13
CA ASN A 362 -36.62 14.87 6.75
C ASN A 362 -35.20 15.49 6.59
N ILE A 363 -34.42 15.66 7.66
CA ILE A 363 -33.11 16.32 7.60
C ILE A 363 -32.00 15.26 7.66
N MET A 364 -31.57 14.82 6.49
CA MET A 364 -30.22 14.26 6.33
C MET A 364 -29.30 15.39 5.88
N GLY A 365 -28.66 16.03 6.86
CA GLY A 365 -27.74 17.15 6.64
C GLY A 365 -26.34 16.69 6.22
N LEU A 366 -25.50 17.67 5.84
CA LEU A 366 -24.09 17.52 5.44
C LEU A 366 -23.32 16.50 6.31
N PHE A 367 -23.46 16.59 7.63
CA PHE A 367 -22.75 15.74 8.58
C PHE A 367 -23.14 14.25 8.48
N GLY A 368 -24.40 13.93 8.16
CA GLY A 368 -24.84 12.55 8.00
C GLY A 368 -24.10 11.83 6.86
N PHE A 369 -23.95 12.50 5.71
CA PHE A 369 -23.21 11.96 4.57
C PHE A 369 -21.71 11.83 4.86
N VAL A 370 -21.09 12.81 5.53
CA VAL A 370 -19.68 12.75 5.92
C VAL A 370 -19.43 11.63 6.93
N VAL A 371 -20.26 11.53 7.97
CA VAL A 371 -20.15 10.49 9.00
C VAL A 371 -20.31 9.10 8.40
N LEU A 372 -21.35 8.88 7.58
CA LEU A 372 -21.57 7.60 6.91
C LEU A 372 -20.37 7.17 6.06
N HIS A 373 -19.80 8.09 5.28
CA HIS A 373 -18.64 7.79 4.45
C HIS A 373 -17.40 7.47 5.30
N MET A 374 -17.21 8.17 6.42
CA MET A 374 -16.13 7.87 7.37
C MET A 374 -16.30 6.49 8.02
N ILE A 375 -17.53 6.08 8.33
CA ILE A 375 -17.83 4.72 8.82
C ILE A 375 -17.51 3.68 7.74
N MET A 376 -17.95 3.91 6.50
CA MET A 376 -17.62 3.02 5.37
C MET A 376 -16.11 2.91 5.15
N TYR A 377 -15.38 4.02 5.25
CA TYR A 377 -13.91 4.00 5.14
C TYR A 377 -13.25 3.28 6.32
N ALA A 378 -13.76 3.42 7.54
CA ALA A 378 -13.26 2.67 8.70
C ALA A 378 -13.50 1.16 8.56
N SER A 379 -14.69 0.76 8.08
CA SER A 379 -15.00 -0.64 7.75
C SER A 379 -14.04 -1.19 6.70
N ASN A 380 -13.72 -0.41 5.67
CA ASN A 380 -12.72 -0.77 4.68
C ASN A 380 -11.34 -1.02 5.32
N ILE A 381 -10.84 -0.13 6.18
CA ILE A 381 -9.55 -0.33 6.88
C ILE A 381 -9.59 -1.59 7.75
N TYR A 382 -10.70 -1.85 8.43
CA TYR A 382 -10.87 -3.07 9.23
C TYR A 382 -10.74 -4.33 8.36
N PHE A 383 -11.46 -4.38 7.24
CA PHE A 383 -11.42 -5.54 6.34
C PHE A 383 -10.07 -5.67 5.62
N TRP A 384 -9.46 -4.57 5.19
CA TRP A 384 -8.10 -4.59 4.63
C TRP A 384 -7.09 -5.16 5.63
N LYS A 385 -7.15 -4.75 6.90
CA LYS A 385 -6.31 -5.32 7.96
C LYS A 385 -6.62 -6.81 8.21
N ARG A 386 -7.91 -7.19 8.21
CA ARG A 386 -8.37 -8.57 8.44
C ARG A 386 -7.92 -9.55 7.35
N TYR A 387 -7.94 -9.11 6.09
CA TYR A 387 -7.52 -9.87 4.91
C TYR A 387 -6.07 -9.58 4.47
N ARG A 388 -5.33 -8.78 5.25
CA ARG A 388 -3.89 -8.45 5.03
C ARG A 388 -3.58 -7.76 3.71
N VAL A 389 -4.52 -6.95 3.25
CA VAL A 389 -4.27 -5.98 2.18
C VAL A 389 -3.31 -4.92 2.72
N ASN A 390 -2.17 -4.76 2.06
CA ASN A 390 -1.14 -3.78 2.41
C ASN A 390 -1.55 -2.36 1.97
N TYR A 391 -2.64 -1.84 2.53
CA TYR A 391 -3.16 -0.51 2.21
C TYR A 391 -2.17 0.63 2.52
N PRO A 392 -1.31 0.58 3.57
CA PRO A 392 -0.33 1.65 3.81
C PRO A 392 0.69 1.73 2.67
N PHE A 393 1.10 0.58 2.13
CA PHE A 393 1.96 0.51 0.97
C PHE A 393 1.27 1.08 -0.29
N ILE A 394 0.04 0.66 -0.56
CA ILE A 394 -0.74 1.10 -1.73
C ILE A 394 -0.97 2.61 -1.72
N PHE A 395 -1.34 3.18 -0.58
CA PHE A 395 -1.52 4.64 -0.45
C PHE A 395 -0.22 5.43 -0.25
N GLY A 396 0.91 4.75 -0.02
CA GLY A 396 2.19 5.39 0.22
C GLY A 396 2.27 6.14 1.55
N PHE A 397 1.59 5.65 2.59
CA PHE A 397 1.71 6.22 3.94
C PHE A 397 3.12 6.00 4.50
N LYS A 398 3.58 6.94 5.32
CA LYS A 398 4.77 6.71 6.14
C LYS A 398 4.41 5.68 7.22
N GLU A 399 5.26 4.67 7.39
CA GLU A 399 5.01 3.63 8.39
C GLU A 399 4.83 4.21 9.81
N GLY A 400 3.76 3.80 10.49
CA GLY A 400 3.42 4.23 11.84
C GLY A 400 2.71 5.59 11.91
N THR A 401 2.37 6.19 10.77
CA THR A 401 1.51 7.40 10.69
C THR A 401 0.13 7.13 10.13
N GLU A 402 -0.16 5.89 9.73
CA GLU A 402 -1.47 5.47 9.22
C GLU A 402 -2.56 5.56 10.30
N LEU A 403 -3.72 6.08 9.90
CA LEU A 403 -4.93 6.05 10.74
C LEU A 403 -5.52 4.65 10.74
N GLY A 404 -5.48 3.98 11.88
CA GLY A 404 -6.24 2.73 12.08
C GLY A 404 -7.75 2.95 12.11
N TYR A 405 -8.53 1.91 11.79
CA TYR A 405 -10.02 1.96 11.75
C TYR A 405 -10.65 2.53 13.03
N ARG A 406 -10.09 2.18 14.19
CA ARG A 406 -10.51 2.67 15.52
C ARG A 406 -10.42 4.19 15.65
N HIS A 407 -9.36 4.79 15.12
CA HIS A 407 -9.17 6.23 15.15
C HIS A 407 -10.13 6.95 14.21
N VAL A 408 -10.40 6.36 13.03
CA VAL A 408 -11.38 6.89 12.08
C VAL A 408 -12.80 6.81 12.66
N LEU A 409 -13.17 5.70 13.28
CA LEU A 409 -14.46 5.55 13.98
C LEU A 409 -14.59 6.56 15.13
N LEU A 410 -13.55 6.77 15.92
CA LEU A 410 -13.56 7.77 16.99
C LEU A 410 -13.85 9.18 16.45
N LEU A 411 -13.18 9.58 15.36
CA LEU A 411 -13.42 10.88 14.72
C LEU A 411 -14.83 10.98 14.14
N SER A 412 -15.28 9.92 13.46
CA SER A 412 -16.62 9.83 12.86
C SER A 412 -17.72 9.96 13.90
N PHE A 413 -17.66 9.15 14.97
CA PHE A 413 -18.65 9.19 16.04
C PHE A 413 -18.57 10.46 16.87
N GLY A 414 -17.36 11.00 17.12
CA GLY A 414 -17.20 12.30 17.77
C GLY A 414 -17.89 13.42 16.99
N LEU A 415 -17.70 13.48 15.66
CA LEU A 415 -18.38 14.43 14.79
C LEU A 415 -19.90 14.22 14.79
N ASN A 416 -20.36 12.97 14.75
CA ASN A 416 -21.78 12.64 14.79
C ASN A 416 -22.44 13.09 16.10
N THR A 417 -21.79 12.84 17.24
CA THR A 417 -22.27 13.30 18.55
C THR A 417 -22.38 14.82 18.61
N LEU A 418 -21.37 15.55 18.12
CA LEU A 418 -21.40 17.02 18.08
C LEU A 418 -22.53 17.53 17.19
N ALA A 419 -22.70 16.94 16.00
CA ALA A 419 -23.77 17.32 15.07
C ALA A 419 -25.16 17.03 15.65
N LEU A 420 -25.35 15.89 16.32
CA LEU A 420 -26.62 15.52 16.94
C LEU A 420 -26.93 16.35 18.17
N ALA A 421 -25.94 16.65 19.01
CA ALA A 421 -26.09 17.59 20.11
C ALA A 421 -26.53 18.97 19.59
N ALA A 422 -25.99 19.42 18.44
CA ALA A 422 -26.41 20.67 17.82
C ALA A 422 -27.86 20.67 17.35
N VAL A 423 -28.30 19.56 16.74
CA VAL A 423 -29.71 19.40 16.36
C VAL A 423 -30.60 19.39 17.60
N ILE A 424 -30.26 18.64 18.64
CA ILE A 424 -31.06 18.56 19.87
C ILE A 424 -31.16 19.93 20.55
N MET A 425 -30.06 20.69 20.67
CA MET A 425 -30.10 22.04 21.22
C MET A 425 -30.97 22.99 20.38
N ASN A 426 -30.93 22.89 19.06
CA ASN A 426 -31.79 23.68 18.18
C ASN A 426 -33.28 23.31 18.36
N LEU A 427 -33.59 22.03 18.56
CA LEU A 427 -34.96 21.53 18.80
C LEU A 427 -35.51 21.94 20.17
N ASP A 428 -34.72 21.78 21.22
CA ASP A 428 -35.09 22.11 22.60
C ASP A 428 -35.43 23.60 22.73
N MET A 429 -34.58 24.46 22.16
CA MET A 429 -34.76 25.91 22.17
C MET A 429 -35.87 26.41 21.23
N GLU A 430 -36.31 25.57 20.28
CA GLU A 430 -37.52 25.83 19.48
C GLU A 430 -38.80 25.50 20.28
N MET A 431 -38.75 24.54 21.19
CA MET A 431 -39.90 24.14 22.02
C MET A 431 -40.08 25.00 23.28
N ASP A 432 -39.03 25.59 23.84
CA ASP A 432 -39.12 26.43 25.05
C ASP A 432 -39.47 27.90 24.72
N PRO A 433 -40.64 28.41 25.16
CA PRO A 433 -41.06 29.78 24.91
C PRO A 433 -40.15 30.85 25.54
N ASN A 434 -39.38 30.51 26.59
CA ASN A 434 -38.45 31.44 27.24
C ASN A 434 -37.15 31.66 26.46
N THR A 435 -36.78 30.73 25.55
CA THR A 435 -35.54 30.78 24.77
C THR A 435 -35.71 31.36 23.36
N ASN A 436 -36.88 31.93 23.05
CA ASN A 436 -37.23 32.47 21.73
C ASN A 436 -36.25 33.54 21.21
N ASP A 437 -35.59 34.29 22.10
CA ASP A 437 -34.64 35.35 21.73
C ASP A 437 -33.28 34.80 21.25
N TYR A 438 -32.96 33.54 21.54
CA TYR A 438 -31.69 32.90 21.17
C TYR A 438 -31.72 32.19 19.81
N LYS A 439 -32.80 32.33 19.03
CA LYS A 439 -32.99 31.65 17.73
C LYS A 439 -31.79 31.80 16.79
N THR A 440 -31.27 33.01 16.63
CA THR A 440 -30.12 33.29 15.75
C THR A 440 -28.84 32.54 16.18
N ILE A 441 -28.60 32.38 17.48
CA ILE A 441 -27.41 31.70 18.01
C ILE A 441 -27.49 30.19 17.73
N THR A 442 -28.67 29.59 17.85
CA THR A 442 -28.86 28.15 17.58
C THR A 442 -28.67 27.80 16.10
N GLU A 443 -29.09 28.69 15.18
CA GLU A 443 -28.91 28.51 13.75
C GLU A 443 -27.43 28.57 13.32
N LEU A 444 -26.57 29.24 14.10
CA LEU A 444 -25.13 29.33 13.84
C LEU A 444 -24.36 28.08 14.29
N LEU A 445 -24.97 27.19 15.07
CA LEU A 445 -24.27 26.04 15.65
C LEU A 445 -23.78 25.02 14.60
N PRO A 446 -24.54 24.66 13.55
CA PRO A 446 -24.01 23.85 12.44
C PRO A 446 -22.83 24.52 11.71
N LEU A 447 -22.87 25.85 11.53
CA LEU A 447 -21.77 26.62 10.95
C LEU A 447 -20.52 26.56 11.83
N PHE A 448 -20.68 26.68 13.15
CA PHE A 448 -19.57 26.55 14.11
C PHE A 448 -18.90 25.17 14.00
N ILE A 449 -19.69 24.10 13.88
CA ILE A 449 -19.13 22.74 13.71
C ILE A 449 -18.39 22.62 12.38
N VAL A 450 -18.93 23.13 11.26
CA VAL A 450 -18.22 23.15 9.97
C VAL A 450 -16.90 23.93 10.09
N GLY A 451 -16.94 25.13 10.68
CA GLY A 451 -15.77 25.96 10.93
C GLY A 451 -14.71 25.25 11.79
N LEU A 452 -15.14 24.57 12.86
CA LEU A 452 -14.28 23.78 13.73
C LEU A 452 -13.61 22.63 12.96
N VAL A 453 -14.35 21.90 12.13
CA VAL A 453 -13.79 20.82 11.29
C VAL A 453 -12.76 21.35 10.30
N ILE A 454 -13.04 22.48 9.63
CA ILE A 454 -12.10 23.12 8.70
C ILE A 454 -10.84 23.59 9.44
N LEU A 455 -11.01 24.26 10.59
CA LEU A 455 -9.91 24.76 11.42
C LEU A 455 -9.03 23.61 11.90
N ILE A 456 -9.63 22.54 12.44
CA ILE A 456 -8.89 21.33 12.84
C ILE A 456 -8.19 20.71 11.64
N THR A 457 -8.81 20.68 10.46
CA THR A 457 -8.21 20.09 9.26
C THR A 457 -6.95 20.84 8.84
N ILE A 458 -6.99 22.18 8.78
CA ILE A 458 -5.89 23.04 8.32
C ILE A 458 -4.83 23.31 9.41
N CYS A 459 -5.17 23.10 10.68
CA CYS A 459 -4.33 23.42 11.84
C CYS A 459 -2.87 22.92 11.71
N PRO A 460 -1.84 23.79 11.76
CA PRO A 460 -0.45 23.37 11.57
C PRO A 460 0.15 22.66 12.80
N PHE A 461 -0.48 22.80 13.96
CA PHE A 461 0.00 22.23 15.22
C PHE A 461 -0.16 20.70 15.26
N ASN A 462 0.61 20.04 16.13
CA ASN A 462 0.59 18.57 16.29
C ASN A 462 -0.63 18.07 17.08
N ILE A 463 -1.82 18.52 16.69
CA ILE A 463 -3.11 18.20 17.29
C ILE A 463 -3.88 17.33 16.28
N PHE A 464 -4.64 16.34 16.74
CA PHE A 464 -5.50 15.47 15.89
C PHE A 464 -4.80 14.92 14.62
N TYR A 465 -3.87 13.96 14.77
CA TYR A 465 -3.29 13.22 13.64
C TYR A 465 -2.72 14.09 12.50
N ARG A 466 -1.85 15.06 12.83
CA ARG A 466 -1.26 16.04 11.91
C ARG A 466 -0.80 15.43 10.57
N SER A 467 -0.04 14.34 10.59
CA SER A 467 0.48 13.71 9.36
C SER A 467 -0.64 13.31 8.39
N SER A 468 -1.77 12.82 8.90
CA SER A 468 -2.89 12.37 8.07
C SER A 468 -3.69 13.54 7.53
N ARG A 469 -3.84 14.62 8.31
CA ARG A 469 -4.52 15.86 7.88
C ARG A 469 -3.77 16.55 6.73
N PHE A 470 -2.45 16.71 6.87
CA PHE A 470 -1.63 17.27 5.80
C PHE A 470 -1.57 16.39 4.56
N PHE A 471 -1.56 15.06 4.73
CA PHE A 471 -1.71 14.13 3.61
C PHE A 471 -3.04 14.36 2.89
N PHE A 472 -4.15 14.41 3.63
CA PHE A 472 -5.48 14.66 3.05
C PHE A 472 -5.52 16.00 2.29
N ILE A 473 -5.07 17.10 2.89
CA ILE A 473 -5.01 18.42 2.24
C ILE A 473 -4.17 18.37 0.96
N MET A 474 -3.01 17.74 1.00
CA MET A 474 -2.12 17.62 -0.17
C MET A 474 -2.78 16.83 -1.30
N VAL A 475 -3.53 15.76 -0.99
CA VAL A 475 -4.27 14.97 -1.99
C VAL A 475 -5.46 15.77 -2.54
N VAL A 476 -6.23 16.46 -1.69
CA VAL A 476 -7.32 17.35 -2.11
C VAL A 476 -6.82 18.43 -3.06
N PHE A 477 -5.72 19.09 -2.69
CA PHE A 477 -5.10 20.12 -3.53
C PHE A 477 -4.68 19.57 -4.89
N ARG A 478 -4.05 18.38 -4.93
CA ARG A 478 -3.69 17.72 -6.19
C ARG A 478 -4.88 17.25 -7.01
N CYS A 479 -6.03 16.96 -6.40
CA CYS A 479 -7.28 16.68 -7.12
C CYS A 479 -7.83 17.94 -7.80
N ILE A 480 -7.79 19.09 -7.12
CA ILE A 480 -8.22 20.38 -7.67
C ILE A 480 -7.27 20.81 -8.79
N ALA A 481 -5.96 20.68 -8.56
CA ALA A 481 -4.91 21.01 -9.52
C ALA A 481 -4.53 19.81 -10.42
N ALA A 482 -5.47 18.89 -10.68
CA ALA A 482 -5.24 17.64 -11.42
C ALA A 482 -4.41 17.75 -12.71
N PRO A 483 -4.59 18.75 -13.61
CA PRO A 483 -3.79 18.81 -14.82
C PRO A 483 -2.32 19.20 -14.58
N LEU A 484 -1.99 19.75 -13.40
CA LEU A 484 -0.68 20.33 -13.10
C LEU A 484 0.28 19.34 -12.42
N TYR A 485 -0.21 18.27 -11.80
CA TYR A 485 0.60 17.34 -11.01
C TYR A 485 0.58 15.92 -11.57
N LYS A 486 1.65 15.15 -11.28
CA LYS A 486 1.64 13.71 -11.55
C LYS A 486 0.60 13.05 -10.65
N ILE A 487 -0.31 12.30 -11.26
CA ILE A 487 -1.42 11.66 -10.55
C ILE A 487 -0.94 10.32 -9.97
N ASN A 488 -1.07 10.17 -8.66
CA ASN A 488 -0.82 8.92 -7.96
C ASN A 488 -2.15 8.27 -7.55
N LEU A 489 -2.07 7.01 -7.10
CA LEU A 489 -3.24 6.26 -6.63
C LEU A 489 -4.08 6.98 -5.57
N PRO A 490 -3.52 7.60 -4.52
CA PRO A 490 -4.32 8.35 -3.55
C PRO A 490 -5.13 9.49 -4.17
N ASP A 491 -4.61 10.13 -5.22
CA ASP A 491 -5.20 11.31 -5.86
C ASP A 491 -6.46 10.91 -6.63
N PHE A 492 -6.38 9.88 -7.46
CA PHE A 492 -7.57 9.39 -8.16
C PHE A 492 -8.55 8.65 -7.24
N PHE A 493 -8.05 7.94 -6.22
CA PHE A 493 -8.89 7.25 -5.25
C PHE A 493 -9.74 8.24 -4.43
N LEU A 494 -9.16 9.37 -4.00
CA LEU A 494 -9.90 10.42 -3.30
C LEU A 494 -10.90 11.12 -4.22
N ALA A 495 -10.50 11.46 -5.44
CA ALA A 495 -11.41 12.07 -6.41
C ALA A 495 -12.60 11.14 -6.73
N ASP A 496 -12.41 9.82 -6.75
CA ASP A 496 -13.50 8.85 -6.86
C ASP A 496 -14.45 8.89 -5.65
N GLN A 497 -13.96 9.18 -4.43
CA GLN A 497 -14.84 9.42 -3.28
C GLN A 497 -15.69 10.68 -3.47
N PHE A 498 -15.13 11.75 -4.06
CA PHE A 498 -15.87 12.98 -4.31
C PHE A 498 -17.02 12.81 -5.32
N THR A 499 -16.89 11.91 -6.30
CA THR A 499 -17.99 11.60 -7.23
C THR A 499 -19.23 11.06 -6.51
N SER A 500 -19.04 10.38 -5.37
CA SER A 500 -20.10 9.83 -4.53
C SER A 500 -20.54 10.79 -3.41
N GLN A 501 -19.99 12.01 -3.37
CA GLN A 501 -20.25 13.04 -2.35
C GLN A 501 -20.90 14.31 -2.93
N VAL A 502 -21.44 14.25 -4.15
CA VAL A 502 -22.11 15.38 -4.81
C VAL A 502 -23.20 16.00 -3.93
N GLN A 503 -23.98 15.18 -3.22
CA GLN A 503 -25.03 15.70 -2.34
C GLN A 503 -24.46 16.43 -1.11
N ALA A 504 -23.36 15.96 -0.53
CA ALA A 504 -22.68 16.68 0.54
C ALA A 504 -22.09 18.02 0.05
N LEU A 505 -21.53 18.06 -1.16
CA LEU A 505 -21.06 19.32 -1.76
C LEU A 505 -22.19 20.32 -1.98
N ARG A 506 -23.36 19.87 -2.43
CA ARG A 506 -24.58 20.70 -2.54
C ARG A 506 -25.10 21.16 -1.18
N SER A 507 -24.98 20.34 -0.13
CA SER A 507 -25.29 20.78 1.23
C SER A 507 -24.33 21.86 1.71
N LEU A 508 -23.03 21.77 1.36
CA LEU A 508 -22.06 22.81 1.68
C LEU A 508 -22.36 24.11 0.93
N GLU A 509 -22.74 24.04 -0.35
CA GLU A 509 -23.22 25.19 -1.12
C GLU A 509 -24.45 25.83 -0.48
N PHE A 510 -25.42 25.02 -0.03
CA PHE A 510 -26.56 25.53 0.72
C PHE A 510 -26.14 26.27 1.99
N TYR A 511 -25.14 25.77 2.73
CA TYR A 511 -24.63 26.46 3.92
C TYR A 511 -24.00 27.80 3.54
N ILE A 512 -23.20 27.84 2.47
CA ILE A 512 -22.58 29.09 1.98
C ILE A 512 -23.67 30.12 1.66
N CYS A 513 -24.75 29.71 0.99
CA CYS A 513 -25.87 30.60 0.69
C CYS A 513 -26.63 31.03 1.96
N TYR A 514 -27.11 30.06 2.76
CA TYR A 514 -27.96 30.31 3.93
C TYR A 514 -27.29 31.22 4.97
N TYR A 515 -26.00 31.01 5.22
CA TYR A 515 -25.24 31.86 6.15
C TYR A 515 -24.72 33.14 5.50
N GLY A 516 -24.32 33.08 4.22
CA GLY A 516 -23.76 34.23 3.51
C GLY A 516 -24.80 35.32 3.21
N TRP A 517 -26.03 34.95 2.87
CA TRP A 517 -27.13 35.88 2.60
C TRP A 517 -27.88 36.36 3.84
N GLY A 518 -27.57 35.81 5.02
CA GLY A 518 -28.23 36.19 6.28
C GLY A 518 -29.61 35.55 6.50
N ASP A 519 -30.02 34.61 5.64
CA ASP A 519 -31.28 33.85 5.71
C ASP A 519 -31.50 33.20 7.10
N PHE A 520 -30.42 32.79 7.76
CA PHE A 520 -30.43 32.24 9.11
C PHE A 520 -31.00 33.16 10.19
N ARG A 521 -30.94 34.49 10.01
CA ARG A 521 -31.48 35.46 10.97
C ARG A 521 -33.01 35.49 10.99
N LEU A 522 -33.61 35.21 9.84
CA LEU A 522 -35.06 35.26 9.62
C LEU A 522 -35.68 33.86 9.52
N ARG A 523 -34.87 32.79 9.58
CA ARG A 523 -35.27 31.39 9.30
C ARG A 523 -36.03 31.24 7.98
N GLN A 524 -35.61 32.00 6.97
CA GLN A 524 -36.14 31.92 5.61
C GLN A 524 -35.16 31.14 4.72
N ASN A 525 -35.66 30.56 3.64
CA ASN A 525 -34.84 29.86 2.64
C ASN A 525 -35.06 30.51 1.28
N THR A 526 -34.38 31.64 1.06
CA THR A 526 -34.40 32.40 -0.19
C THR A 526 -33.37 31.88 -1.18
N CYS A 527 -32.45 31.00 -0.77
CA CYS A 527 -31.42 30.42 -1.64
C CYS A 527 -31.94 29.90 -2.98
N ARG A 528 -33.06 29.17 -2.99
CA ARG A 528 -33.65 28.64 -4.24
C ARG A 528 -34.19 29.72 -5.19
N SER A 529 -34.49 30.91 -4.69
CA SER A 529 -34.92 32.06 -5.51
C SER A 529 -33.74 32.79 -6.16
N SER A 530 -32.51 32.59 -5.68
CA SER A 530 -31.32 33.16 -6.28
C SER A 530 -30.92 32.42 -7.55
N HIS A 531 -30.80 33.15 -8.66
CA HIS A 531 -30.24 32.63 -9.91
C HIS A 531 -28.79 32.15 -9.74
N VAL A 532 -28.02 32.82 -8.86
CA VAL A 532 -26.64 32.44 -8.57
C VAL A 532 -26.59 31.06 -7.93
N TYR A 533 -27.35 30.85 -6.85
CA TYR A 533 -27.44 29.55 -6.18
C TYR A 533 -27.91 28.45 -7.13
N SER A 534 -28.97 28.71 -7.91
CA SER A 534 -29.48 27.72 -8.87
C SER A 534 -28.44 27.32 -9.92
N THR A 535 -27.60 28.26 -10.36
CA THR A 535 -26.52 27.98 -11.32
C THR A 535 -25.40 27.14 -10.69
N PHE A 536 -24.94 27.53 -9.49
CA PHE A 536 -23.89 26.79 -8.78
C PHE A 536 -24.33 25.38 -8.38
N TYR A 537 -25.62 25.17 -8.07
CA TYR A 537 -26.18 23.86 -7.73
C TYR A 537 -25.95 22.79 -8.82
N PHE A 538 -25.91 23.23 -10.09
CA PHE A 538 -25.58 22.38 -11.22
C PHE A 538 -24.06 22.25 -11.41
N ILE A 539 -23.32 23.35 -11.34
CA ILE A 539 -21.85 23.36 -11.50
C ILE A 539 -21.18 22.43 -10.46
N VAL A 540 -21.57 22.54 -9.20
CA VAL A 540 -21.03 21.74 -8.08
C VAL A 540 -21.20 20.24 -8.32
N ALA A 541 -22.25 19.82 -9.02
CA ALA A 541 -22.46 18.41 -9.35
C ALA A 541 -21.51 17.88 -10.44
N VAL A 542 -20.98 18.75 -11.30
CA VAL A 542 -20.07 18.39 -12.39
C VAL A 542 -18.61 18.36 -11.92
N ILE A 543 -18.23 19.22 -10.96
CA ILE A 543 -16.84 19.39 -10.48
C ILE A 543 -16.13 18.07 -10.17
N PRO A 544 -16.70 17.11 -9.40
CA PRO A 544 -15.99 15.87 -9.08
C PRO A 544 -15.68 15.01 -10.30
N TYR A 545 -16.61 14.92 -11.25
CA TYR A 545 -16.43 14.16 -12.49
C TYR A 545 -15.43 14.85 -13.42
N TRP A 546 -15.46 16.19 -13.48
CA TRP A 546 -14.48 16.98 -14.22
C TRP A 546 -13.05 16.77 -13.70
N SER A 547 -12.87 16.78 -12.38
CA SER A 547 -11.58 16.48 -11.76
C SER A 547 -11.07 15.08 -12.17
N ARG A 548 -11.93 14.05 -12.12
CA ARG A 548 -11.55 12.69 -12.57
C ARG A 548 -11.23 12.61 -14.05
N PHE A 549 -12.01 13.27 -14.90
CA PHE A 549 -11.74 13.35 -16.33
C PHE A 549 -10.35 13.93 -16.60
N LEU A 550 -10.02 15.07 -16.00
CA LEU A 550 -8.70 15.71 -16.15
C LEU A 550 -7.55 14.82 -15.65
N GLN A 551 -7.74 14.12 -14.53
CA GLN A 551 -6.74 13.17 -14.03
C GLN A 551 -6.49 12.02 -15.03
N CYS A 552 -7.55 11.47 -15.63
CA CYS A 552 -7.43 10.37 -16.60
C CYS A 552 -6.75 10.84 -17.89
N VAL A 553 -7.12 12.02 -18.40
CA VAL A 553 -6.46 12.64 -19.56
C VAL A 553 -4.97 12.88 -19.27
N ARG A 554 -4.62 13.35 -18.06
CA ARG A 554 -3.22 13.55 -17.70
C ARG A 554 -2.44 12.25 -17.70
N ARG A 555 -3.00 11.17 -17.15
CA ARG A 555 -2.36 9.85 -17.15
C ARG A 555 -2.24 9.26 -18.56
N LEU A 556 -3.24 9.46 -19.43
CA LEU A 556 -3.14 9.08 -20.85
C LEU A 556 -1.94 9.76 -21.54
N ILE A 557 -1.72 11.06 -21.28
CA ILE A 557 -0.61 11.82 -21.87
C ILE A 557 0.74 11.42 -21.27
N GLU A 558 0.83 11.29 -19.94
CA GLU A 558 2.10 10.99 -19.25
C GLU A 558 2.52 9.52 -19.37
N GLU A 559 1.59 8.58 -19.17
CA GLU A 559 1.86 7.13 -19.11
C GLU A 559 1.73 6.47 -20.49
N LYS A 560 1.15 7.17 -21.48
CA LYS A 560 0.82 6.65 -22.82
C LYS A 560 -0.04 5.36 -22.78
N ASP A 561 -0.76 5.14 -21.69
CA ASP A 561 -1.65 3.99 -21.52
C ASP A 561 -3.04 4.31 -22.05
N SER A 562 -3.44 3.62 -23.12
CA SER A 562 -4.76 3.78 -23.75
C SER A 562 -5.91 3.41 -22.80
N THR A 563 -5.66 2.57 -21.80
CA THR A 563 -6.65 2.20 -20.76
C THR A 563 -7.15 3.43 -20.02
N GLU A 564 -6.27 4.38 -19.74
CA GLU A 564 -6.65 5.63 -19.04
C GLU A 564 -7.49 6.56 -19.92
N GLY A 565 -7.35 6.47 -21.25
CA GLY A 565 -8.23 7.16 -22.19
C GLY A 565 -9.67 6.64 -22.15
N TYR A 566 -9.85 5.33 -22.07
CA TYR A 566 -11.16 4.72 -21.85
C TYR A 566 -11.77 5.10 -20.49
N ASN A 567 -10.93 5.24 -19.46
CA ASN A 567 -11.36 5.75 -18.15
C ASN A 567 -11.81 7.23 -18.24
N ALA A 568 -11.11 8.06 -19.03
CA ALA A 568 -11.52 9.44 -19.28
C ALA A 568 -12.90 9.48 -19.96
N LEU A 569 -13.13 8.62 -20.96
CA LEU A 569 -14.42 8.52 -21.65
C LEU A 569 -15.58 8.21 -20.69
N LYS A 570 -15.37 7.32 -19.69
CA LYS A 570 -16.36 7.03 -18.63
C LYS A 570 -16.84 8.30 -17.93
N TYR A 571 -15.89 9.13 -17.46
CA TYR A 571 -16.23 10.34 -16.73
C TYR A 571 -16.81 11.41 -17.65
N PHE A 572 -16.33 11.51 -18.89
CA PHE A 572 -16.90 12.39 -19.89
C PHE A 572 -18.37 12.07 -20.18
N LEU A 573 -18.71 10.79 -20.38
CA LEU A 573 -20.10 10.36 -20.56
C LEU A 573 -20.98 10.70 -19.35
N THR A 574 -20.43 10.60 -18.14
CA THR A 574 -21.14 10.97 -16.91
C THR A 574 -21.39 12.49 -16.84
N ILE A 575 -20.40 13.31 -17.22
CA ILE A 575 -20.54 14.77 -17.31
C ILE A 575 -21.64 15.14 -18.31
N VAL A 576 -21.61 14.55 -19.51
CA VAL A 576 -22.62 14.77 -20.54
C VAL A 576 -24.01 14.41 -20.03
N ALA A 577 -24.17 13.26 -19.36
CA ALA A 577 -25.44 12.85 -18.76
C ALA A 577 -25.97 13.86 -17.72
N VAL A 578 -25.11 14.35 -16.82
CA VAL A 578 -25.46 15.35 -15.80
C VAL A 578 -25.83 16.70 -16.42
N CYS A 579 -25.11 17.15 -17.45
CA CYS A 579 -25.41 18.39 -18.18
C CYS A 579 -26.73 18.29 -18.95
N LEU A 580 -26.99 17.17 -19.64
CA LEU A 580 -28.25 16.95 -20.36
C LEU A 580 -29.46 16.87 -19.43
N ARG A 581 -29.32 16.24 -18.25
CA ARG A 581 -30.34 16.31 -17.20
C ARG A 581 -30.62 17.75 -16.79
N THR A 582 -29.56 18.53 -16.60
CA THR A 582 -29.69 19.93 -16.19
C THR A 582 -30.45 20.72 -17.24
N ALA A 583 -30.09 20.56 -18.52
CA ALA A 583 -30.80 21.15 -19.64
C ALA A 583 -32.29 20.75 -19.66
N TYR A 584 -32.61 19.46 -19.43
CA TYR A 584 -34.00 18.99 -19.32
C TYR A 584 -34.75 19.62 -18.14
N SER A 585 -34.08 19.84 -17.00
CA SER A 585 -34.71 20.44 -15.82
C SER A 585 -35.06 21.93 -16.02
N LEU A 586 -34.26 22.64 -16.81
CA LEU A 586 -34.48 24.05 -17.16
C LEU A 586 -35.47 24.19 -18.33
N ASN A 587 -35.38 23.30 -19.32
CA ASN A 587 -36.20 23.30 -20.51
C ASN A 587 -36.80 21.89 -20.74
N ARG A 588 -38.07 21.72 -20.36
CA ARG A 588 -38.79 20.42 -20.36
C ARG A 588 -39.18 19.91 -21.75
N GLY A 589 -38.27 19.98 -22.72
CA GLY A 589 -38.44 19.45 -24.06
C GLY A 589 -38.26 17.93 -24.13
N ASN A 590 -39.03 17.27 -25.00
CA ASN A 590 -38.95 15.82 -25.19
C ASN A 590 -37.59 15.36 -25.76
N SER A 591 -36.94 16.22 -26.56
CA SER A 591 -35.58 15.98 -27.08
C SER A 591 -34.54 15.90 -25.94
N TRP A 592 -34.55 16.89 -25.03
CA TRP A 592 -33.68 16.90 -23.85
C TRP A 592 -33.91 15.69 -22.95
N ARG A 593 -35.18 15.28 -22.78
CA ARG A 593 -35.54 14.10 -22.00
C ARG A 593 -34.93 12.82 -22.60
N ASN A 594 -35.11 12.62 -23.90
CA ASN A 594 -34.61 11.43 -24.59
C ASN A 594 -33.07 11.39 -24.60
N ALA A 595 -32.41 12.52 -24.84
CA ALA A 595 -30.97 12.65 -24.77
C ALA A 595 -30.43 12.34 -23.36
N ALA A 596 -31.04 12.93 -22.32
CA ALA A 596 -30.67 12.65 -20.93
C ALA A 596 -30.83 11.15 -20.61
N TRP A 597 -31.91 10.51 -21.06
CA TRP A 597 -32.14 9.07 -20.84
C TRP A 597 -31.06 8.20 -21.49
N PHE A 598 -30.77 8.46 -22.77
CA PHE A 598 -29.77 7.71 -23.53
C PHE A 598 -28.37 7.82 -22.92
N PHE A 599 -27.89 9.05 -22.68
CA PHE A 599 -26.54 9.26 -22.14
C PHE A 599 -26.41 8.78 -20.69
N SER A 600 -27.47 8.87 -19.87
CA SER A 600 -27.44 8.35 -18.50
C SER A 600 -27.41 6.83 -18.47
N ALA A 601 -28.18 6.16 -19.33
CA ALA A 601 -28.13 4.71 -19.48
C ALA A 601 -26.73 4.29 -19.95
N LEU A 602 -26.19 4.94 -20.99
CA LEU A 602 -24.85 4.65 -21.51
C LEU A 602 -23.76 4.84 -20.45
N ALA A 603 -23.78 5.95 -19.70
CA ALA A 603 -22.84 6.19 -18.60
C ALA A 603 -22.98 5.14 -17.48
N THR A 604 -24.20 4.69 -17.18
CA THR A 604 -24.46 3.65 -16.18
C THR A 604 -23.91 2.30 -16.62
N PHE A 605 -24.16 1.87 -17.86
CA PHE A 605 -23.61 0.63 -18.41
C PHE A 605 -22.09 0.65 -18.46
N TYR A 606 -21.51 1.73 -18.99
CA TYR A 606 -20.06 1.87 -19.09
C TYR A 606 -19.40 1.90 -17.70
N GLY A 607 -19.97 2.64 -16.75
CA GLY A 607 -19.48 2.71 -15.38
C GLY A 607 -19.57 1.37 -14.65
N THR A 608 -20.65 0.61 -14.86
CA THR A 608 -20.83 -0.72 -14.26
C THR A 608 -19.82 -1.73 -14.81
N TYR A 609 -19.62 -1.72 -16.13
CA TYR A 609 -18.59 -2.53 -16.79
C TYR A 609 -17.20 -2.20 -16.25
N TRP A 610 -16.87 -0.91 -16.13
CA TRP A 610 -15.58 -0.46 -15.61
C TRP A 610 -15.33 -0.93 -14.18
N ASP A 611 -16.32 -0.75 -13.29
CA ASP A 611 -16.20 -1.13 -11.87
C ASP A 611 -15.89 -2.64 -11.73
N ILE A 612 -16.61 -3.48 -12.47
CA ILE A 612 -16.47 -4.95 -12.35
C ILE A 612 -15.20 -5.46 -13.03
N VAL A 613 -14.91 -4.99 -14.25
CA VAL A 613 -13.86 -5.57 -15.09
C VAL A 613 -12.49 -4.96 -14.79
N PHE A 614 -12.38 -3.63 -14.78
CA PHE A 614 -11.09 -2.95 -14.62
C PHE A 614 -10.76 -2.70 -13.15
N ASP A 615 -11.69 -2.14 -12.39
CA ASP A 615 -11.41 -1.77 -11.00
C ASP A 615 -11.31 -3.00 -10.10
N TRP A 616 -12.22 -3.96 -10.23
CA TRP A 616 -12.21 -5.19 -9.43
C TRP A 616 -11.45 -6.34 -10.09
N GLY A 617 -11.15 -6.26 -11.39
CA GLY A 617 -10.43 -7.32 -12.11
C GLY A 617 -11.25 -8.60 -12.29
N LEU A 618 -12.58 -8.53 -12.27
CA LEU A 618 -13.48 -9.69 -12.41
C LEU A 618 -13.93 -9.86 -13.87
N LEU A 619 -14.65 -10.95 -14.18
CA LEU A 619 -15.13 -11.31 -15.53
C LEU A 619 -14.01 -11.53 -16.57
N HIS A 620 -12.85 -12.06 -16.14
CA HIS A 620 -11.78 -12.41 -17.07
C HIS A 620 -12.10 -13.75 -17.79
N LYS A 621 -12.01 -13.76 -19.13
CA LYS A 621 -12.37 -14.92 -19.97
C LYS A 621 -11.53 -16.19 -19.70
N SER A 622 -10.38 -16.08 -19.05
CA SER A 622 -9.47 -17.23 -18.86
C SER A 622 -9.89 -18.19 -17.74
N SER A 623 -10.89 -17.86 -16.92
CA SER A 623 -11.32 -18.73 -15.80
C SER A 623 -12.75 -19.23 -15.97
N LYS A 624 -12.98 -20.53 -15.72
CA LYS A 624 -14.32 -21.17 -15.74
C LYS A 624 -15.32 -20.50 -14.78
N SER A 625 -14.84 -19.77 -13.78
CA SER A 625 -15.65 -19.13 -12.73
C SER A 625 -15.96 -17.65 -13.02
N TRP A 626 -15.39 -17.06 -14.08
CA TRP A 626 -15.44 -15.60 -14.35
C TRP A 626 -14.92 -14.73 -13.19
N LEU A 627 -14.19 -15.33 -12.24
CA LEU A 627 -13.51 -14.68 -11.12
C LEU A 627 -11.99 -14.81 -11.30
N ARG A 628 -11.21 -13.98 -10.60
CA ARG A 628 -9.75 -14.10 -10.57
C ARG A 628 -9.32 -15.44 -9.96
N GLY A 629 -8.15 -15.94 -10.39
CA GLY A 629 -7.58 -17.17 -9.84
C GLY A 629 -7.22 -17.08 -8.35
N LYS A 630 -6.84 -15.89 -7.88
CA LYS A 630 -6.56 -15.60 -6.47
C LYS A 630 -7.59 -14.62 -5.90
N LEU A 631 -8.17 -14.96 -4.76
CA LEU A 631 -9.19 -14.18 -4.04
C LEU A 631 -8.75 -14.07 -2.58
N LEU A 632 -8.85 -12.87 -1.97
CA LEU A 632 -8.51 -12.68 -0.55
C LEU A 632 -9.68 -13.08 0.37
N VAL A 633 -10.92 -12.92 -0.09
CA VAL A 633 -12.11 -13.37 0.63
C VAL A 633 -12.36 -14.85 0.31
N PRO A 634 -12.42 -15.75 1.31
CA PRO A 634 -12.55 -17.19 1.07
C PRO A 634 -13.83 -17.59 0.30
N HIS A 635 -14.93 -16.86 0.52
CA HIS A 635 -16.23 -17.20 -0.04
C HIS A 635 -16.45 -16.51 -1.40
N LYS A 636 -16.51 -17.30 -2.48
CA LYS A 636 -16.78 -16.81 -3.84
C LYS A 636 -18.12 -16.08 -3.99
N SER A 637 -19.14 -16.49 -3.22
CA SER A 637 -20.46 -15.86 -3.22
C SER A 637 -20.41 -14.36 -2.94
N VAL A 638 -19.47 -13.91 -2.11
CA VAL A 638 -19.30 -12.49 -1.77
C VAL A 638 -19.00 -11.66 -3.02
N TYR A 639 -18.22 -12.18 -3.96
CA TYR A 639 -17.89 -11.47 -5.20
C TYR A 639 -19.10 -11.38 -6.13
N TYR A 640 -19.84 -12.47 -6.32
CA TYR A 640 -21.05 -12.45 -7.15
C TYR A 640 -22.13 -11.54 -6.56
N VAL A 641 -22.36 -11.61 -5.25
CA VAL A 641 -23.28 -10.71 -4.55
C VAL A 641 -22.83 -9.26 -4.71
N ALA A 642 -21.54 -8.96 -4.55
CA ALA A 642 -21.02 -7.60 -4.76
C ALA A 642 -21.22 -7.10 -6.18
N MET A 643 -21.07 -7.96 -7.20
CA MET A 643 -21.35 -7.60 -8.59
C MET A 643 -22.82 -7.26 -8.80
N VAL A 644 -23.74 -8.12 -8.33
CA VAL A 644 -25.19 -7.88 -8.44
C VAL A 644 -25.57 -6.60 -7.69
N VAL A 645 -25.08 -6.42 -6.46
CA VAL A 645 -25.32 -5.21 -5.67
C VAL A 645 -24.79 -3.97 -6.37
N ASN A 646 -23.60 -4.02 -6.99
CA ASN A 646 -23.08 -2.87 -7.74
C ASN A 646 -23.97 -2.51 -8.94
N VAL A 647 -24.45 -3.50 -9.69
CA VAL A 647 -25.39 -3.28 -10.80
C VAL A 647 -26.68 -2.62 -10.29
N VAL A 648 -27.29 -3.16 -9.23
CA VAL A 648 -28.54 -2.61 -8.65
C VAL A 648 -28.34 -1.18 -8.15
N LEU A 649 -27.25 -0.91 -7.42
CA LEU A 649 -26.97 0.44 -6.90
C LEU A 649 -26.60 1.43 -8.01
N ARG A 650 -25.97 0.98 -9.10
CA ARG A 650 -25.73 1.80 -10.31
C ARG A 650 -27.04 2.14 -11.03
N LEU A 651 -27.98 1.20 -11.10
CA LEU A 651 -29.33 1.48 -11.63
C LEU A 651 -30.09 2.45 -10.71
N ALA A 652 -29.90 2.37 -9.39
CA ALA A 652 -30.47 3.35 -8.47
C ALA A 652 -29.90 4.77 -8.71
N TRP A 653 -28.64 4.91 -9.12
CA TRP A 653 -28.10 6.21 -9.52
C TRP A 653 -28.83 6.79 -10.74
N LEU A 654 -29.26 5.97 -11.70
CA LEU A 654 -30.05 6.43 -12.85
C LEU A 654 -31.34 7.16 -12.41
N GLN A 655 -31.95 6.74 -11.30
CA GLN A 655 -33.10 7.43 -10.70
C GLN A 655 -32.77 8.87 -10.29
N THR A 656 -31.57 9.12 -9.75
CA THR A 656 -31.12 10.49 -9.42
C THR A 656 -30.99 11.36 -10.66
N VAL A 657 -30.73 10.75 -11.83
CA VAL A 657 -30.51 11.48 -13.08
C VAL A 657 -31.78 11.67 -13.90
N LEU A 658 -32.82 10.86 -13.67
CA LEU A 658 -34.05 10.87 -14.46
C LEU A 658 -35.30 11.36 -13.72
N ASP A 659 -35.21 11.63 -12.40
CA ASP A 659 -36.31 12.21 -11.59
C ASP A 659 -37.63 11.41 -11.68
N PHE A 660 -37.57 10.09 -11.56
CA PHE A 660 -38.77 9.26 -11.50
C PHE A 660 -39.62 9.63 -10.27
N ASN A 661 -40.87 10.02 -10.49
CA ASN A 661 -41.82 10.27 -9.41
C ASN A 661 -42.27 8.94 -8.78
N ILE A 662 -41.86 8.70 -7.54
CA ILE A 662 -42.40 7.60 -6.73
C ILE A 662 -43.52 8.18 -5.86
N PRO A 663 -44.80 7.78 -6.07
CA PRO A 663 -45.95 8.47 -5.49
C PRO A 663 -46.05 8.41 -3.96
N PHE A 664 -45.33 7.51 -3.30
CA PHE A 664 -45.38 7.30 -1.86
C PHE A 664 -44.18 7.89 -1.07
N LEU A 665 -43.21 8.53 -1.74
CA LEU A 665 -42.00 9.03 -1.08
C LEU A 665 -41.71 10.49 -1.44
N HIS A 666 -41.48 11.33 -0.43
CA HIS A 666 -41.08 12.73 -0.64
C HIS A 666 -39.75 12.81 -1.39
N ARG A 667 -39.63 13.74 -2.35
CA ARG A 667 -38.47 13.89 -3.24
C ARG A 667 -37.14 14.04 -2.47
N GLU A 668 -37.14 14.77 -1.37
CA GLU A 668 -35.98 15.02 -0.50
C GLU A 668 -35.49 13.74 0.18
N ILE A 669 -36.43 12.89 0.65
CA ILE A 669 -36.11 11.58 1.22
C ILE A 669 -35.50 10.68 0.15
N MET A 670 -36.08 10.68 -1.05
CA MET A 670 -35.57 9.91 -2.17
C MET A 670 -34.14 10.31 -2.52
N VAL A 671 -33.84 11.61 -2.61
CA VAL A 671 -32.47 12.10 -2.86
C VAL A 671 -31.51 11.70 -1.73
N ALA A 672 -31.93 11.80 -0.47
CA ALA A 672 -31.11 11.40 0.68
C ALA A 672 -30.82 9.89 0.69
N LEU A 673 -31.82 9.05 0.44
CA LEU A 673 -31.66 7.59 0.34
C LEU A 673 -30.72 7.20 -0.81
N LEU A 674 -30.89 7.81 -1.98
CA LEU A 674 -30.01 7.54 -3.13
C LEU A 674 -28.56 7.98 -2.85
N ALA A 675 -28.35 9.07 -2.12
CA ALA A 675 -27.03 9.49 -1.67
C ALA A 675 -26.40 8.51 -0.65
N ILE A 676 -27.19 7.98 0.30
CA ILE A 676 -26.73 6.89 1.20
C ILE A 676 -26.27 5.68 0.39
N LEU A 677 -27.13 5.24 -0.54
CA LEU A 677 -26.87 4.05 -1.36
C LEU A 677 -25.60 4.24 -2.21
N GLU A 678 -25.38 5.44 -2.76
CA GLU A 678 -24.16 5.76 -3.50
C GLU A 678 -22.90 5.75 -2.61
N ILE A 679 -22.99 6.25 -1.37
CA ILE A 679 -21.88 6.16 -0.40
C ILE A 679 -21.58 4.70 -0.03
N ILE A 680 -22.62 3.88 0.20
CA ILE A 680 -22.46 2.45 0.49
C ILE A 680 -21.82 1.74 -0.70
N ARG A 681 -22.31 1.98 -1.93
CA ARG A 681 -21.76 1.43 -3.17
C ARG A 681 -20.27 1.76 -3.30
N ARG A 682 -19.90 3.03 -3.08
CA ARG A 682 -18.49 3.46 -3.09
C ARG A 682 -17.66 2.77 -2.01
N GLY A 683 -18.22 2.57 -0.83
CA GLY A 683 -17.58 1.80 0.23
C GLY A 683 -17.31 0.34 -0.14
N ILE A 684 -18.23 -0.31 -0.86
CA ILE A 684 -18.01 -1.66 -1.43
C ILE A 684 -16.92 -1.61 -2.50
N TRP A 685 -16.98 -0.64 -3.41
CA TRP A 685 -15.99 -0.45 -4.46
C TRP A 685 -14.57 -0.26 -3.90
N ASN A 686 -14.42 0.51 -2.81
CA ASN A 686 -13.14 0.75 -2.14
C ASN A 686 -12.46 -0.58 -1.74
N PHE A 687 -13.23 -1.52 -1.18
CA PHE A 687 -12.70 -2.80 -0.73
C PHE A 687 -12.09 -3.59 -1.89
N PHE A 688 -12.89 -3.85 -2.93
CA PHE A 688 -12.48 -4.67 -4.07
C PHE A 688 -11.45 -3.98 -4.97
N ARG A 689 -11.48 -2.64 -5.09
CA ARG A 689 -10.47 -1.88 -5.83
C ARG A 689 -9.09 -2.03 -5.20
N LEU A 690 -9.00 -1.90 -3.87
CA LEU A 690 -7.72 -2.05 -3.15
C LEU A 690 -7.27 -3.51 -3.09
N GLU A 691 -8.21 -4.44 -3.00
CA GLU A 691 -7.91 -5.88 -3.13
C GLU A 691 -7.27 -6.19 -4.49
N ASN A 692 -7.84 -5.66 -5.59
CA ASN A 692 -7.31 -5.84 -6.93
C ASN A 692 -5.91 -5.23 -7.08
N GLU A 693 -5.71 -4.03 -6.56
CA GLU A 693 -4.40 -3.38 -6.56
C GLU A 693 -3.36 -4.18 -5.76
N HIS A 694 -3.77 -4.73 -4.61
CA HIS A 694 -2.91 -5.58 -3.81
C HIS A 694 -2.51 -6.85 -4.58
N LEU A 695 -3.47 -7.53 -5.20
CA LEU A 695 -3.19 -8.75 -5.97
C LEU A 695 -2.29 -8.47 -7.18
N ASN A 696 -2.43 -7.31 -7.84
CA ASN A 696 -1.52 -6.88 -8.89
C ASN A 696 -0.08 -6.66 -8.36
N ASN A 697 0.08 -6.12 -7.15
CA ASN A 697 1.39 -5.99 -6.50
C ASN A 697 1.97 -7.35 -6.08
N VAL A 698 1.13 -8.26 -5.58
CA VAL A 698 1.52 -9.65 -5.26
C VAL A 698 2.01 -10.37 -6.51
N GLY A 699 1.31 -10.25 -7.64
CA GLY A 699 1.72 -10.87 -8.91
C GLY A 699 3.06 -10.36 -9.44
N LYS A 700 3.49 -9.16 -9.01
CA LYS A 700 4.80 -8.56 -9.34
C LYS A 700 5.82 -8.68 -8.19
N PHE A 701 5.52 -9.43 -7.12
CA PHE A 701 6.31 -9.55 -5.89
C PHE A 701 6.76 -8.21 -5.28
N ARG A 702 5.96 -7.15 -5.49
CA ARG A 702 6.32 -5.77 -5.14
C ARG A 702 5.89 -5.42 -3.71
N ALA A 703 6.74 -5.74 -2.75
CA ALA A 703 6.53 -5.41 -1.32
C ALA A 703 7.02 -4.00 -0.94
N PHE A 704 7.81 -3.34 -1.80
CA PHE A 704 8.44 -2.04 -1.49
C PHE A 704 8.33 -1.05 -2.66
N LYS A 705 8.32 0.24 -2.32
CA LYS A 705 8.23 1.34 -3.30
C LYS A 705 9.64 1.82 -3.55
N SER A 706 10.02 1.94 -4.82
CA SER A 706 11.29 2.57 -5.17
C SER A 706 11.29 4.01 -4.67
N VAL A 707 12.39 4.40 -4.03
CA VAL A 707 12.63 5.79 -3.68
C VAL A 707 13.53 6.37 -4.77
N PRO A 708 13.18 7.52 -5.35
CA PRO A 708 14.04 8.11 -6.36
C PRO A 708 15.36 8.49 -5.68
N LEU A 709 16.48 8.10 -6.28
CA LEU A 709 17.82 8.40 -5.77
C LEU A 709 18.17 9.88 -6.02
N PRO A 710 18.93 10.55 -5.14
CA PRO A 710 19.24 11.97 -5.26
C PRO A 710 20.16 12.30 -6.44
N PHE A 711 21.06 11.38 -6.81
CA PHE A 711 21.99 11.56 -7.91
C PHE A 711 21.61 10.67 -9.09
N ASN A 712 21.65 11.22 -10.30
CA ASN A 712 21.69 10.46 -11.53
C ASN A 712 23.13 10.50 -12.04
N PHE A 713 23.62 9.36 -12.51
CA PHE A 713 24.87 9.27 -13.24
C PHE A 713 24.49 9.28 -14.72
N ASP A 714 25.06 10.19 -15.51
CA ASP A 714 24.93 10.11 -16.96
C ASP A 714 25.63 8.79 -17.37
N GLU A 715 24.85 7.79 -17.80
CA GLU A 715 25.39 6.60 -18.44
C GLU A 715 25.83 7.03 -19.85
N GLU A 716 27.11 6.78 -20.19
CA GLU A 716 27.64 6.99 -21.55
C GLU A 716 26.92 6.13 -22.59
#